data_AF-A0A931DP81-F1
#
_entry.id   AF-A0A931DP81-F1
#
_cell.length_a   1.000
_cell.length_b   1.000
_cell.length_c   1.000
_cell.angle_alpha   90.00
_cell.angle_beta   90.00
_cell.angle_gamma   90.00
#
_symmetry.space_group_name_H-M   'P 1'
#
loop_
_entity.id
_entity.type
_entity.pdbx_description
1 polymer ?
#
loop_
_entity_poly.entity_id
_entity_poly.type
_entity_poly.pdbx_seq_one_letter_code
_entity_poly.pdbx_strand_id
1 'polypeptide(L)'
;MRPEHPWLDGVRAVLLDMDGTLVDSDAAVERAWVRWAAEHGLDAATVLDGAHGRPALATVRRVAPWLDGPAAERAAARQIELQMDDATGTTALPGARELLAALDRRGLPWAVVTGADAALAKARLDAAGIAPPLLVTAGDVTEGKPDPEGYLLAAGRMGVPPEHCLVVEDTVPGVEAGRRAGAKVAALRGLPADLTLGALEQLTALLAGTDRPWWADAIGYQVYLPSFQDGDGDGMGDLDGLRERLGHLAGLGVDVIWVTPFFTSPMADHGYDIADHLRVDPRFGGDRALDALLAEARRYGLRVIGDLVVNHTSDRHRWFQEALADPGGPYRDYYIWRDPAPGGGPPNNWLSHFGGSAWTLHEETGQYYLHLFRPEQPDLNWRNPAVADEVDAIIEHWLRRGLAGFRIDTAAYLVKHPDLPDNPPLPDGTLHAIRGVTEDWRRQDHRYDIHQPDIHGIHARWRRVADRYAAFLVGEVYELDPARLAGFVTAERLHSSFWFGLVEQEGWDPARIRTMIRAAATASPRLSWVQGNHDRPRAASRYGGGTLGARRWTALEVLTAFLPGTSWIYQGEELGLVDGTVPAGQGADPLGAAEPARSRDGARTPMPWSPGPGLGFTRGRPWLPDGGRVPADTVEVQNRDATGTLALVRRLLSVRRRLLATTPLPSELTWIDTASDVLAYRRGPLTVAANLGEHPAEPPLNGRPVFDTETGDPRKRPAVLLPYQAIVLTDQ
;
A
#
# COMPACT_ATOMS: atom_id res chain seq x y z
N MET A 1 3.83 -5.21 29.65
CA MET A 1 2.56 -5.47 28.95
C MET A 1 2.58 -4.68 27.67
N ARG A 2 2.31 -5.29 26.51
CA ARG A 2 2.19 -4.56 25.24
C ARG A 2 0.91 -3.70 25.33
N PRO A 3 0.90 -2.45 24.84
CA PRO A 3 -0.37 -1.72 24.71
C PRO A 3 -1.27 -2.52 23.78
N GLU A 4 -2.46 -2.88 24.26
CA GLU A 4 -3.47 -3.51 23.42
C GLU A 4 -3.97 -2.49 22.38
N HIS A 5 -4.32 -2.97 21.18
CA HIS A 5 -4.93 -2.12 20.16
C HIS A 5 -6.13 -1.36 20.78
N PRO A 6 -6.37 -0.06 20.48
CA PRO A 6 -7.40 0.75 21.17
C PRO A 6 -8.79 0.10 21.22
N TRP A 7 -9.12 -0.70 20.20
CA TRP A 7 -10.38 -1.44 20.12
C TRP A 7 -10.46 -2.66 21.05
N LEU A 8 -9.34 -3.37 21.25
CA LEU A 8 -9.27 -4.54 22.11
C LEU A 8 -9.02 -4.19 23.58
N ASP A 9 -8.70 -2.92 23.88
CA ASP A 9 -8.50 -2.46 25.25
C ASP A 9 -9.73 -2.76 26.12
N GLY A 10 -9.49 -3.45 27.24
CA GLY A 10 -10.52 -3.88 28.18
C GLY A 10 -11.37 -5.07 27.73
N VAL A 11 -11.13 -5.68 26.57
CA VAL A 11 -11.83 -6.91 26.15
C VAL A 11 -11.28 -8.11 26.93
N ARG A 12 -12.18 -8.86 27.57
CA ARG A 12 -11.89 -10.03 28.42
C ARG A 12 -12.57 -11.32 27.96
N ALA A 13 -13.46 -11.27 26.97
CA ALA A 13 -14.08 -12.43 26.33
C ALA A 13 -14.56 -12.11 24.92
N VAL A 14 -14.70 -13.14 24.07
CA VAL A 14 -15.26 -13.00 22.70
C VAL A 14 -16.48 -13.90 22.53
N LEU A 15 -17.60 -13.32 22.08
CA LEU A 15 -18.87 -14.01 21.84
C LEU A 15 -19.12 -14.02 20.33
N LEU A 16 -19.11 -15.21 19.73
CA LEU A 16 -19.14 -15.38 18.28
C LEU A 16 -20.53 -15.86 17.86
N ASP A 17 -21.14 -15.23 16.87
CA ASP A 17 -22.22 -15.91 16.14
C ASP A 17 -21.67 -17.11 15.36
N MET A 18 -22.56 -18.04 14.99
CA MET A 18 -22.20 -19.27 14.28
C MET A 18 -22.36 -19.14 12.77
N ASP A 19 -23.56 -18.86 12.28
CA ASP A 19 -23.92 -18.99 10.86
C ASP A 19 -23.56 -17.70 10.13
N GLY A 20 -22.77 -17.77 9.06
CA GLY A 20 -22.29 -16.56 8.36
C GLY A 20 -21.18 -15.80 9.09
N THR A 21 -20.90 -16.18 10.35
CA THR A 21 -19.76 -15.71 11.15
C THR A 21 -18.64 -16.76 11.27
N LEU A 22 -18.87 -17.94 11.85
CA LEU A 22 -17.85 -19.01 11.97
C LEU A 22 -18.00 -20.12 10.93
N VAL A 23 -19.24 -20.35 10.48
CA VAL A 23 -19.63 -21.48 9.65
C VAL A 23 -20.33 -20.97 8.41
N ASP A 24 -19.92 -21.47 7.25
CA ASP A 24 -20.64 -21.31 6.00
C ASP A 24 -21.71 -22.40 5.90
N SER A 25 -22.96 -22.01 6.12
CA SER A 25 -24.12 -22.90 6.04
C SER A 25 -25.09 -22.53 4.91
N ASP A 26 -24.77 -21.51 4.10
CA ASP A 26 -25.70 -20.91 3.13
C ASP A 26 -26.17 -21.97 2.12
N ALA A 27 -25.24 -22.75 1.55
CA ALA A 27 -25.58 -23.80 0.59
C ALA A 27 -26.47 -24.92 1.17
N ALA A 28 -26.30 -25.26 2.45
CA ALA A 28 -27.12 -26.28 3.12
C ALA A 28 -28.53 -25.74 3.41
N VAL A 29 -28.62 -24.49 3.88
CA VAL A 29 -29.88 -23.78 4.10
C VAL A 29 -30.67 -23.65 2.80
N GLU A 30 -30.00 -23.29 1.70
CA GLU A 30 -30.65 -23.16 0.39
C GLU A 30 -31.23 -24.48 -0.10
N ARG A 31 -30.50 -25.59 0.00
CA ARG A 31 -31.02 -26.91 -0.39
C ARG A 31 -32.20 -27.35 0.46
N ALA A 32 -32.16 -27.10 1.77
CA ALA A 32 -33.28 -27.37 2.66
C ALA A 32 -34.53 -26.57 2.25
N TRP A 33 -34.37 -25.29 1.89
CA TRP A 33 -35.48 -24.46 1.39
C TRP A 33 -35.99 -24.88 0.01
N VAL A 34 -35.11 -25.28 -0.92
CA VAL A 34 -35.51 -25.81 -2.23
C VAL A 34 -36.35 -27.07 -2.04
N ARG A 35 -35.92 -27.98 -1.17
CA ARG A 35 -36.67 -29.21 -0.86
C ARG A 35 -37.99 -28.91 -0.17
N TRP A 36 -37.98 -27.99 0.80
CA TRP A 36 -39.20 -27.56 1.47
C TRP A 36 -40.20 -26.90 0.50
N ALA A 37 -39.73 -26.07 -0.43
CA ALA A 37 -40.55 -25.44 -1.45
C ALA A 37 -41.19 -26.50 -2.36
N ALA A 38 -40.42 -27.52 -2.78
CA ALA A 38 -40.95 -28.65 -3.54
C ALA A 38 -42.02 -29.44 -2.76
N GLU A 39 -41.84 -29.68 -1.46
CA GLU A 39 -42.82 -30.34 -0.58
C GLU A 39 -44.14 -29.55 -0.47
N HIS A 40 -44.10 -28.22 -0.65
CA HIS A 40 -45.26 -27.34 -0.54
C HIS A 40 -45.78 -26.80 -1.89
N GLY A 41 -45.22 -27.25 -3.02
CA GLY A 41 -45.62 -26.82 -4.36
C GLY A 41 -45.29 -25.35 -4.67
N LEU A 42 -44.22 -24.82 -4.06
CA LEU A 42 -43.78 -23.43 -4.20
C LEU A 42 -42.55 -23.29 -5.09
N ASP A 43 -42.45 -22.13 -5.74
CA ASP A 43 -41.26 -21.76 -6.49
C ASP A 43 -40.08 -21.52 -5.53
N ALA A 44 -38.97 -22.23 -5.76
CA ALA A 44 -37.81 -22.18 -4.88
C ALA A 44 -37.15 -20.80 -4.87
N ALA A 45 -37.10 -20.09 -6.01
CA ALA A 45 -36.48 -18.77 -6.08
C ALA A 45 -37.22 -17.75 -5.18
N THR A 46 -38.55 -17.81 -5.19
CA THR A 46 -39.42 -16.99 -4.33
C THR A 46 -39.22 -17.28 -2.83
N VAL A 47 -39.00 -18.56 -2.48
CA VAL A 47 -38.75 -18.96 -1.09
C VAL A 47 -37.39 -18.48 -0.63
N LEU A 48 -36.35 -18.65 -1.45
CA LEU A 48 -34.97 -18.25 -1.16
C LEU A 48 -34.80 -16.73 -1.04
N ASP A 49 -35.60 -15.94 -1.77
CA ASP A 49 -35.60 -14.49 -1.69
C ASP A 49 -35.94 -13.99 -0.26
N GLY A 50 -34.89 -13.66 0.51
CA GLY A 50 -35.01 -13.25 1.91
C GLY A 50 -35.23 -14.39 2.91
N ALA A 51 -34.82 -15.63 2.56
CA ALA A 51 -34.75 -16.74 3.51
C ALA A 51 -33.51 -16.66 4.43
N HIS A 52 -32.39 -16.17 3.91
CA HIS A 52 -31.14 -16.00 4.65
C HIS A 52 -31.28 -14.93 5.74
N GLY A 53 -30.83 -15.24 6.97
CA GLY A 53 -30.90 -14.33 8.11
C GLY A 53 -32.31 -14.09 8.69
N ARG A 54 -33.31 -14.91 8.33
CA ARG A 54 -34.69 -14.81 8.84
C ARG A 54 -35.13 -16.14 9.50
N PRO A 55 -35.83 -16.12 10.65
CA PRO A 55 -36.37 -17.33 11.27
C PRO A 55 -37.28 -18.12 10.33
N ALA A 56 -37.19 -19.46 10.36
CA ALA A 56 -37.96 -20.33 9.46
C ALA A 56 -39.47 -20.03 9.50
N LEU A 57 -40.05 -19.84 10.69
CA LEU A 57 -41.47 -19.50 10.83
C LEU A 57 -41.84 -18.17 10.18
N ALA A 58 -40.98 -17.16 10.23
CA ALA A 58 -41.22 -15.88 9.58
C ALA A 58 -41.15 -16.02 8.05
N THR A 59 -40.23 -16.82 7.53
CA THR A 59 -40.15 -17.15 6.10
C THR A 59 -41.39 -17.93 5.66
N VAL A 60 -41.82 -18.96 6.41
CA VAL A 60 -43.04 -19.74 6.15
C VAL A 60 -44.28 -18.83 6.12
N ARG A 61 -44.46 -17.95 7.12
CA ARG A 61 -45.60 -17.02 7.15
C ARG A 61 -45.63 -16.06 5.95
N ARG A 62 -44.46 -15.70 5.41
CA ARG A 62 -44.34 -14.84 4.23
C ARG A 62 -44.71 -15.57 2.94
N VAL A 63 -44.17 -16.78 2.74
CA VAL A 63 -44.27 -17.52 1.47
C VAL A 63 -45.48 -18.45 1.41
N ALA A 64 -46.03 -18.80 2.58
CA ALA A 64 -47.21 -19.64 2.75
C ALA A 64 -48.24 -19.01 3.72
N PRO A 65 -48.74 -17.78 3.43
CA PRO A 65 -49.66 -17.07 4.31
C PRO A 65 -51.03 -17.75 4.47
N TRP A 66 -51.35 -18.76 3.65
CA TRP A 66 -52.57 -19.55 3.77
C TRP A 66 -52.51 -20.62 4.86
N LEU A 67 -51.33 -20.90 5.44
CA LEU A 67 -51.21 -21.83 6.56
C LEU A 67 -51.70 -21.17 7.85
N ASP A 68 -52.59 -21.87 8.57
CA ASP A 68 -52.97 -21.45 9.93
C ASP A 68 -51.77 -21.54 10.91
N GLY A 69 -51.91 -20.93 12.09
CA GLY A 69 -50.82 -20.87 13.08
C GLY A 69 -50.14 -22.23 13.34
N PRO A 70 -50.90 -23.27 13.75
CA PRO A 70 -50.35 -24.61 13.97
C PRO A 70 -49.75 -25.25 12.72
N ALA A 71 -50.31 -25.04 11.53
CA ALA A 71 -49.77 -25.57 10.28
C ALA A 71 -48.48 -24.87 9.86
N ALA A 72 -48.39 -23.55 10.03
CA ALA A 72 -47.18 -22.77 9.78
C ALA A 72 -46.05 -23.20 10.71
N GLU A 73 -46.36 -23.48 11.98
CA GLU A 73 -45.38 -24.00 12.96
C GLU A 73 -44.87 -25.39 12.57
N ARG A 74 -45.75 -26.32 12.18
CA ARG A 74 -45.33 -27.64 11.67
C ARG A 74 -44.48 -27.53 10.40
N ALA A 75 -44.86 -26.64 9.48
CA ALA A 75 -44.12 -26.44 8.25
C ALA A 75 -42.74 -25.80 8.50
N ALA A 76 -42.63 -24.89 9.48
CA ALA A 76 -41.36 -24.34 9.91
C ALA A 76 -40.48 -25.40 10.61
N ALA A 77 -41.06 -26.23 11.47
CA ALA A 77 -40.36 -27.34 12.10
C ALA A 77 -39.82 -28.34 11.05
N ARG A 78 -40.64 -28.66 10.04
CA ARG A 78 -40.22 -29.49 8.91
C ARG A 78 -39.03 -28.90 8.15
N GLN A 79 -38.99 -27.59 7.99
CA GLN A 79 -37.87 -26.93 7.33
C GLN A 79 -36.57 -27.04 8.15
N ILE A 80 -36.66 -26.93 9.48
CA ILE A 80 -35.53 -27.12 10.39
C ILE A 80 -35.05 -28.58 10.33
N GLU A 81 -35.95 -29.56 10.33
CA GLU A 81 -35.60 -30.99 10.14
C GLU A 81 -34.82 -31.21 8.83
N LEU A 82 -35.26 -30.59 7.73
CA LEU A 82 -34.56 -30.69 6.44
C LEU A 82 -33.15 -30.10 6.47
N GLN A 83 -32.92 -29.05 7.27
CA GLN A 83 -31.58 -28.51 7.50
C GLN A 83 -30.71 -29.45 8.34
N MET A 84 -31.31 -30.17 9.29
CA MET A 84 -30.60 -31.15 10.12
C MET A 84 -30.23 -32.42 9.32
N ASP A 85 -31.10 -32.86 8.42
CA ASP A 85 -30.90 -34.04 7.59
C ASP A 85 -29.80 -33.85 6.52
N ASP A 86 -29.46 -32.61 6.17
CA ASP A 86 -28.47 -32.28 5.15
C ASP A 86 -27.49 -31.18 5.60
N ALA A 87 -26.52 -31.56 6.45
CA ALA A 87 -25.36 -30.73 6.79
C ALA A 87 -24.22 -30.81 5.74
N THR A 88 -24.47 -31.38 4.55
CA THR A 88 -23.43 -31.61 3.55
C THR A 88 -22.89 -30.27 3.02
N GLY A 89 -21.57 -30.11 2.96
CA GLY A 89 -20.97 -28.86 2.47
C GLY A 89 -20.96 -27.71 3.49
N THR A 90 -21.40 -27.93 4.73
CA THR A 90 -21.13 -26.99 5.83
C THR A 90 -19.65 -27.03 6.20
N THR A 91 -18.97 -25.89 6.08
CA THR A 91 -17.54 -25.75 6.36
C THR A 91 -17.27 -24.55 7.25
N ALA A 92 -16.12 -24.53 7.93
CA ALA A 92 -15.67 -23.33 8.62
C ALA A 92 -15.44 -22.19 7.61
N LEU A 93 -15.83 -20.96 7.94
CA LEU A 93 -15.51 -19.79 7.14
C LEU A 93 -14.00 -19.53 7.12
N PRO A 94 -13.45 -18.95 6.03
CA PRO A 94 -12.05 -18.52 5.98
C PRO A 94 -11.68 -17.67 7.21
N GLY A 95 -10.54 -17.98 7.84
CA GLY A 95 -10.06 -17.29 9.03
C GLY A 95 -10.67 -17.74 10.36
N ALA A 96 -11.73 -18.55 10.36
CA ALA A 96 -12.39 -18.97 11.60
C ALA A 96 -11.48 -19.83 12.47
N ARG A 97 -10.77 -20.81 11.90
CA ARG A 97 -9.87 -21.68 12.67
C ARG A 97 -8.66 -20.92 13.22
N GLU A 98 -8.13 -20.00 12.43
CA GLU A 98 -7.01 -19.14 12.79
C GLU A 98 -7.39 -18.20 13.95
N LEU A 99 -8.60 -17.63 13.90
CA LEU A 99 -9.16 -16.80 14.97
C LEU A 99 -9.31 -17.59 16.26
N LEU A 100 -9.98 -18.74 16.21
CA LEU A 100 -10.19 -19.58 17.39
C LEU A 100 -8.86 -20.00 18.03
N ALA A 101 -7.89 -20.42 17.21
CA ALA A 101 -6.56 -20.75 17.68
C ALA A 101 -5.83 -19.53 18.28
N ALA A 102 -6.08 -18.31 17.78
CA ALA A 102 -5.52 -17.08 18.36
C ALA A 102 -6.14 -16.73 19.72
N LEU A 103 -7.46 -16.92 19.87
CA LEU A 103 -8.16 -16.75 21.15
C LEU A 103 -7.60 -17.71 22.21
N ASP A 104 -7.46 -18.99 21.85
CA ASP A 104 -6.90 -20.01 22.74
C ASP A 104 -5.45 -19.71 23.13
N ARG A 105 -4.60 -19.31 22.17
CA ARG A 105 -3.20 -18.92 22.44
C ARG A 105 -3.09 -17.73 23.39
N ARG A 106 -4.03 -16.78 23.31
CA ARG A 106 -4.05 -15.59 24.17
C ARG A 106 -4.70 -15.88 25.53
N GLY A 107 -5.29 -17.07 25.71
CA GLY A 107 -6.09 -17.40 26.88
C GLY A 107 -7.32 -16.50 27.01
N LEU A 108 -7.84 -15.99 25.90
CA LEU A 108 -9.03 -15.14 25.89
C LEU A 108 -10.27 -16.06 25.78
N PRO A 109 -11.11 -16.14 26.83
CA PRO A 109 -12.30 -16.98 26.81
C PRO A 109 -13.22 -16.64 25.65
N TRP A 110 -13.83 -17.65 25.03
CA TRP A 110 -14.79 -17.45 23.95
C TRP A 110 -15.96 -18.43 23.99
N ALA A 111 -17.08 -18.01 23.40
CA ALA A 111 -18.31 -18.78 23.31
C ALA A 111 -18.99 -18.59 21.94
N VAL A 112 -19.81 -19.56 21.55
CA VAL A 112 -20.72 -19.44 20.41
C VAL A 112 -22.12 -19.12 20.90
N VAL A 113 -22.74 -18.10 20.31
CA VAL A 113 -24.12 -17.66 20.62
C VAL A 113 -24.92 -17.64 19.33
N THR A 114 -25.81 -18.61 19.15
CA THR A 114 -26.54 -18.82 17.89
C THR A 114 -28.05 -18.82 18.09
N GLY A 115 -28.78 -18.40 17.06
CA GLY A 115 -30.23 -18.56 16.95
C GLY A 115 -30.68 -19.95 16.50
N ALA A 116 -29.75 -20.87 16.22
CA ALA A 116 -30.06 -22.26 15.92
C ALA A 116 -30.44 -23.04 17.19
N ASP A 117 -31.24 -24.10 17.05
CA ASP A 117 -31.46 -25.07 18.12
C ASP A 117 -30.18 -25.88 18.40
N ALA A 118 -30.12 -26.51 19.58
CA ALA A 118 -28.94 -27.24 20.04
C ALA A 118 -28.50 -28.38 19.11
N ALA A 119 -29.44 -29.07 18.46
CA ALA A 119 -29.12 -30.20 17.61
C ALA A 119 -28.54 -29.73 16.26
N LEU A 120 -29.15 -28.70 15.66
CA LEU A 120 -28.66 -28.08 14.43
C LEU A 120 -27.30 -27.38 14.62
N ALA A 121 -27.15 -26.62 15.71
CA ALA A 121 -25.89 -25.96 16.04
C ALA A 121 -24.74 -26.98 16.18
N LYS A 122 -24.99 -28.07 16.91
CA LYS A 122 -24.00 -29.14 17.08
C LYS A 122 -23.63 -29.78 15.74
N ALA A 123 -24.61 -30.11 14.90
CA ALA A 123 -24.33 -30.73 13.60
C ALA A 123 -23.44 -29.86 12.70
N ARG A 124 -23.70 -28.54 12.65
CA ARG A 124 -22.91 -27.58 11.87
C ARG A 124 -21.50 -27.37 12.39
N LEU A 125 -21.36 -27.21 13.72
CA LEU A 125 -20.07 -27.07 14.38
C LEU A 125 -19.21 -28.32 14.19
N ASP A 126 -19.80 -29.51 14.35
CA ASP A 126 -19.12 -30.79 14.10
C ASP A 126 -18.64 -30.90 12.64
N ALA A 127 -19.48 -30.52 11.66
CA ALA A 127 -19.11 -30.52 10.24
C ALA A 127 -17.99 -29.52 9.92
N ALA A 128 -17.99 -28.34 10.56
CA ALA A 128 -16.94 -27.34 10.43
C ALA A 128 -15.64 -27.71 11.18
N GLY A 129 -15.70 -28.73 12.06
CA GLY A 129 -14.59 -29.11 12.94
C GLY A 129 -14.30 -28.07 14.03
N ILE A 130 -15.35 -27.42 14.55
CA ILE A 130 -15.27 -26.40 15.60
C ILE A 130 -15.93 -26.95 16.86
N ALA A 131 -15.22 -26.93 17.99
CA ALA A 131 -15.74 -27.34 19.29
C ALA A 131 -15.69 -26.16 20.27
N PRO A 132 -16.81 -25.45 20.50
CA PRO A 132 -16.81 -24.29 21.36
C PRO A 132 -16.69 -24.66 22.86
N PRO A 133 -15.91 -23.90 23.66
CA PRO A 133 -15.86 -24.07 25.12
C PRO A 133 -17.22 -23.85 25.79
N LEU A 134 -18.03 -22.97 25.22
CA LEU A 134 -19.39 -22.67 25.65
C LEU A 134 -20.27 -22.44 24.42
N LEU A 135 -21.45 -23.05 24.41
CA LEU A 135 -22.48 -22.87 23.39
C LEU A 135 -23.77 -22.39 24.05
N VAL A 136 -24.34 -21.30 23.52
CA VAL A 136 -25.67 -20.79 23.85
C VAL A 136 -26.52 -20.85 22.58
N THR A 137 -27.68 -21.50 22.67
CA THR A 137 -28.58 -21.78 21.54
C THR A 137 -29.93 -21.12 21.74
N ALA A 138 -30.80 -21.17 20.72
CA ALA A 138 -32.17 -20.67 20.84
C ALA A 138 -32.99 -21.35 21.96
N GLY A 139 -32.62 -22.57 22.37
CA GLY A 139 -33.29 -23.26 23.48
C GLY A 139 -32.84 -22.81 24.87
N ASP A 140 -31.77 -22.02 24.96
CA ASP A 140 -31.24 -21.49 26.23
C ASP A 140 -31.87 -20.15 26.64
N VAL A 141 -32.66 -19.52 25.76
CA VAL A 141 -33.18 -18.16 25.92
C VAL A 141 -34.69 -18.10 25.72
N THR A 142 -35.35 -17.11 26.31
CA THR A 142 -36.78 -16.83 26.10
C THR A 142 -37.05 -16.02 24.85
N GLU A 143 -36.17 -15.06 24.54
CA GLU A 143 -36.26 -14.19 23.36
C GLU A 143 -34.98 -14.28 22.51
N GLY A 144 -35.15 -14.41 21.19
CA GLY A 144 -34.04 -14.47 20.25
C GLY A 144 -33.54 -13.08 19.84
N LYS A 145 -32.41 -13.03 19.12
CA LYS A 145 -31.86 -11.80 18.51
C LYS A 145 -32.96 -11.07 17.72
N PRO A 146 -33.17 -9.74 17.88
CA PRO A 146 -32.23 -8.75 18.43
C PRO A 146 -32.29 -8.56 19.96
N ASP A 147 -32.99 -9.42 20.71
CA ASP A 147 -32.92 -9.38 22.17
C ASP A 147 -31.51 -9.76 22.65
N PRO A 148 -30.93 -9.05 23.65
CA PRO A 148 -29.58 -9.33 24.15
C PRO A 148 -29.45 -10.59 25.02
N GLU A 149 -30.55 -11.26 25.38
CA GLU A 149 -30.57 -12.38 26.35
C GLU A 149 -29.48 -13.43 26.09
N GLY A 150 -29.29 -13.86 24.84
CA GLY A 150 -28.28 -14.87 24.49
C GLY A 150 -26.84 -14.43 24.79
N TYR A 151 -26.50 -13.18 24.48
CA TYR A 151 -25.17 -12.63 24.76
C TYR A 151 -24.96 -12.36 26.25
N LEU A 152 -25.99 -11.87 26.95
CA LEU A 152 -25.96 -11.67 28.41
C LEU A 152 -25.77 -13.01 29.14
N LEU A 153 -26.46 -14.06 28.68
CA LEU A 153 -26.34 -15.41 29.23
C LEU A 153 -24.95 -15.99 29.01
N ALA A 154 -24.38 -15.84 27.80
CA ALA A 154 -23.03 -16.29 27.51
C ALA A 154 -21.98 -15.57 28.36
N ALA A 155 -22.04 -14.23 28.41
CA ALA A 155 -21.17 -13.40 29.24
C ALA A 155 -21.25 -13.79 30.73
N GLY A 156 -22.47 -13.97 31.25
CA GLY A 156 -22.73 -14.41 32.62
C GLY A 156 -22.16 -15.81 32.91
N ARG A 157 -22.35 -16.78 32.02
CA ARG A 157 -21.77 -18.14 32.15
C ARG A 157 -20.25 -18.14 32.11
N MET A 158 -19.64 -17.17 31.42
CA MET A 158 -18.17 -16.98 31.37
C MET A 158 -17.62 -16.15 32.53
N GLY A 159 -18.48 -15.54 33.36
CA GLY A 159 -18.08 -14.68 34.46
C GLY A 159 -17.44 -13.36 34.01
N VAL A 160 -17.75 -12.89 32.80
CA VAL A 160 -17.21 -11.64 32.23
C VAL A 160 -18.37 -10.65 32.06
N PRO A 161 -18.27 -9.41 32.57
CA PRO A 161 -19.31 -8.41 32.34
C PRO A 161 -19.48 -8.09 30.84
N PRO A 162 -20.70 -7.87 30.33
CA PRO A 162 -20.94 -7.65 28.91
C PRO A 162 -20.13 -6.52 28.28
N GLU A 163 -19.88 -5.43 29.01
CA GLU A 163 -19.07 -4.28 28.56
C GLU A 163 -17.58 -4.61 28.32
N HIS A 164 -17.13 -5.76 28.81
CA HIS A 164 -15.81 -6.33 28.56
C HIS A 164 -15.85 -7.47 27.54
N CYS A 165 -16.97 -7.72 26.89
CA CYS A 165 -17.09 -8.70 25.83
C CYS A 165 -16.98 -8.02 24.45
N LEU A 166 -16.40 -8.76 23.50
CA LEU A 166 -16.47 -8.45 22.08
C LEU A 166 -17.43 -9.43 21.40
N VAL A 167 -18.52 -8.92 20.82
CA VAL A 167 -19.45 -9.71 20.00
C VAL A 167 -19.01 -9.66 18.54
N VAL A 168 -18.96 -10.80 17.86
CA VAL A 168 -18.70 -10.89 16.42
C VAL A 168 -19.93 -11.43 15.71
N GLU A 169 -20.42 -10.69 14.73
CA GLU A 169 -21.71 -10.93 14.08
C GLU A 169 -21.70 -10.60 12.58
N ASP A 170 -22.64 -11.16 11.82
CA ASP A 170 -22.80 -10.92 10.39
C ASP A 170 -24.23 -10.50 10.00
N THR A 171 -25.13 -10.35 10.97
CA THR A 171 -26.53 -9.93 10.76
C THR A 171 -26.91 -8.66 11.52
N VAL A 172 -27.83 -7.87 10.96
CA VAL A 172 -28.34 -6.66 11.64
C VAL A 172 -28.98 -6.97 13.00
N PRO A 173 -29.89 -7.97 13.14
CA PRO A 173 -30.45 -8.32 14.46
C PRO A 173 -29.38 -8.75 15.46
N GLY A 174 -28.35 -9.46 15.01
CA GLY A 174 -27.24 -9.88 15.85
C GLY A 174 -26.36 -8.74 16.34
N VAL A 175 -26.02 -7.81 15.45
CA VAL A 175 -25.31 -6.58 15.82
C VAL A 175 -26.10 -5.76 16.83
N GLU A 176 -27.43 -5.65 16.64
CA GLU A 176 -28.31 -4.98 17.61
C GLU A 176 -28.33 -5.68 18.97
N ALA A 177 -28.41 -7.01 19.00
CA ALA A 177 -28.38 -7.79 20.24
C ALA A 177 -27.06 -7.57 21.00
N GLY A 178 -25.92 -7.59 20.31
CA GLY A 178 -24.61 -7.33 20.92
C GLY A 178 -24.52 -5.93 21.54
N ARG A 179 -25.00 -4.90 20.83
CA ARG A 179 -25.05 -3.52 21.34
C ARG A 179 -25.97 -3.37 22.54
N ARG A 180 -27.17 -3.98 22.49
CA ARG A 180 -28.14 -3.97 23.60
C ARG A 180 -27.64 -4.71 24.83
N ALA A 181 -26.76 -5.71 24.65
CA ALA A 181 -26.08 -6.37 25.75
C ALA A 181 -25.04 -5.47 26.44
N GLY A 182 -24.64 -4.36 25.81
CA GLY A 182 -23.61 -3.45 26.29
C GLY A 182 -22.19 -3.84 25.87
N ALA A 183 -22.04 -4.83 24.98
CA ALA A 183 -20.75 -5.28 24.48
C ALA A 183 -20.23 -4.39 23.34
N LYS A 184 -18.90 -4.42 23.10
CA LYS A 184 -18.32 -3.93 21.85
C LYS A 184 -18.71 -4.91 20.73
N VAL A 185 -19.06 -4.41 19.54
CA VAL A 185 -19.47 -5.25 18.42
C VAL A 185 -18.53 -5.10 17.22
N ALA A 186 -18.00 -6.22 16.75
CA ALA A 186 -17.37 -6.33 15.44
C ALA A 186 -18.34 -7.00 14.46
N ALA A 187 -18.52 -6.43 13.27
CA ALA A 187 -19.42 -7.00 12.28
C ALA A 187 -18.78 -7.30 10.94
N LEU A 188 -19.16 -8.44 10.36
CA LEU A 188 -18.77 -8.89 9.03
C LEU A 188 -19.71 -8.33 7.96
N ARG A 189 -19.42 -8.66 6.69
CA ARG A 189 -20.28 -8.37 5.52
C ARG A 189 -20.58 -6.87 5.32
N GLY A 190 -19.69 -5.99 5.80
CA GLY A 190 -19.81 -4.54 5.66
C GLY A 190 -20.89 -3.90 6.54
N LEU A 191 -21.41 -4.62 7.55
CA LEU A 191 -22.40 -4.07 8.45
C LEU A 191 -21.80 -2.98 9.37
N PRO A 192 -22.57 -1.92 9.67
CA PRO A 192 -22.12 -0.85 10.55
C PRO A 192 -22.10 -1.30 12.01
N ALA A 193 -20.90 -1.54 12.54
CA ALA A 193 -20.62 -1.90 13.91
C ALA A 193 -19.55 -0.98 14.52
N ASP A 194 -19.13 -1.26 15.76
CA ASP A 194 -18.01 -0.52 16.37
C ASP A 194 -16.70 -0.83 15.62
N LEU A 195 -16.53 -2.09 15.20
CA LEU A 195 -15.46 -2.52 14.29
C LEU A 195 -16.06 -3.21 13.05
N THR A 196 -15.90 -2.62 11.87
CA THR A 196 -16.31 -3.28 10.61
C THR A 196 -15.18 -4.17 10.09
N LEU A 197 -15.47 -5.46 9.94
CA LEU A 197 -14.56 -6.48 9.44
C LEU A 197 -14.95 -6.87 8.00
N GLY A 198 -13.95 -6.89 7.12
CA GLY A 198 -14.05 -7.52 5.81
C GLY A 198 -13.90 -9.04 5.87
N ALA A 199 -13.14 -9.55 6.85
CA ALA A 199 -12.92 -10.98 7.08
C ALA A 199 -12.39 -11.25 8.51
N LEU A 200 -12.50 -12.49 9.00
CA LEU A 200 -12.09 -12.88 10.37
C LEU A 200 -10.58 -12.78 10.61
N GLU A 201 -9.77 -12.87 9.56
CA GLU A 201 -8.31 -12.73 9.62
C GLU A 201 -7.88 -11.37 10.14
N GLN A 202 -8.69 -10.32 9.89
CA GLN A 202 -8.44 -8.99 10.43
C GLN A 202 -8.55 -8.98 11.96
N LEU A 203 -9.57 -9.63 12.53
CA LEU A 203 -9.70 -9.76 13.98
C LEU A 203 -8.60 -10.64 14.56
N THR A 204 -8.21 -11.71 13.84
CA THR A 204 -7.09 -12.58 14.23
C THR A 204 -5.78 -11.80 14.33
N ALA A 205 -5.49 -10.93 13.36
CA ALA A 205 -4.30 -10.09 13.35
C ALA A 205 -4.25 -9.14 14.56
N LEU A 206 -5.38 -8.48 14.86
CA LEU A 206 -5.55 -7.62 16.04
C LEU A 206 -5.30 -8.41 17.35
N LEU A 207 -5.85 -9.63 17.44
CA LEU A 207 -5.74 -10.49 18.62
C LEU A 207 -4.36 -11.15 18.77
N ALA A 208 -3.63 -11.40 17.70
CA ALA A 208 -2.31 -12.01 17.79
C ALA A 208 -1.25 -11.04 18.37
N GLY A 209 -1.55 -9.73 18.48
CA GLY A 209 -0.57 -8.73 18.92
C GLY A 209 0.68 -8.73 18.03
N THR A 210 0.52 -9.22 16.80
CA THR A 210 1.51 -9.32 15.72
C THR A 210 1.35 -8.17 14.73
N ASP A 211 0.82 -7.03 15.18
CA ASP A 211 0.65 -5.80 14.37
C ASP A 211 2.02 -5.20 14.02
N ARG A 212 2.80 -5.91 13.21
CA ARG A 212 3.51 -5.24 12.16
C ARG A 212 2.49 -4.93 11.08
N PRO A 213 2.24 -3.65 10.79
CA PRO A 213 1.39 -3.32 9.68
C PRO A 213 1.98 -3.93 8.41
N TRP A 214 1.13 -4.32 7.46
CA TRP A 214 1.54 -5.07 6.27
C TRP A 214 2.69 -4.41 5.49
N TRP A 215 2.82 -3.09 5.59
CA TRP A 215 3.84 -2.28 4.93
C TRP A 215 5.21 -2.24 5.65
N ALA A 216 5.28 -2.58 6.94
CA ALA A 216 6.47 -2.38 7.79
C ALA A 216 7.74 -3.07 7.28
N ASP A 217 7.57 -4.20 6.58
CA ASP A 217 8.63 -4.96 5.92
C ASP A 217 8.20 -5.38 4.50
N ALA A 218 7.30 -4.64 3.87
CA ALA A 218 6.86 -4.95 2.52
C ALA A 218 8.00 -4.76 1.50
N ILE A 219 7.88 -5.46 0.38
CA ILE A 219 8.65 -5.20 -0.84
C ILE A 219 7.72 -4.49 -1.82
N GLY A 220 8.03 -3.23 -2.10
CA GLY A 220 7.33 -2.42 -3.07
C GLY A 220 7.97 -2.48 -4.45
N TYR A 221 7.15 -2.32 -5.49
CA TYR A 221 7.60 -2.18 -6.87
C TYR A 221 7.00 -0.92 -7.48
N GLN A 222 7.85 0.00 -7.93
CA GLN A 222 7.42 1.21 -8.60
C GLN A 222 7.24 0.95 -10.11
N VAL A 223 6.03 1.22 -10.59
CA VAL A 223 5.62 1.17 -11.98
C VAL A 223 5.46 2.60 -12.50
N TYR A 224 6.36 3.01 -13.41
CA TYR A 224 6.16 4.18 -14.24
C TYR A 224 5.25 3.79 -15.41
N LEU A 225 3.95 4.07 -15.23
CA LEU A 225 2.88 3.51 -16.04
C LEU A 225 3.09 3.67 -17.56
N PRO A 226 3.47 4.86 -18.09
CA PRO A 226 3.65 5.05 -19.54
C PRO A 226 4.67 4.13 -20.21
N SER A 227 5.57 3.50 -19.44
CA SER A 227 6.67 2.70 -19.97
C SER A 227 6.69 1.28 -19.44
N PHE A 228 5.63 0.83 -18.75
CA PHE A 228 5.61 -0.51 -18.19
C PHE A 228 5.10 -1.56 -19.19
N GLN A 229 3.85 -1.46 -19.66
CA GLN A 229 3.30 -2.31 -20.70
C GLN A 229 2.14 -1.57 -21.37
N ASP A 230 2.15 -1.51 -22.69
CA ASP A 230 1.05 -1.00 -23.51
C ASP A 230 0.10 -2.18 -23.83
N GLY A 231 -1.16 -2.07 -23.38
CA GLY A 231 -2.18 -3.10 -23.52
C GLY A 231 -3.00 -2.95 -24.81
N ASP A 232 -3.16 -1.74 -25.33
CA ASP A 232 -4.05 -1.46 -26.47
C ASP A 232 -3.32 -1.23 -27.81
N GLY A 233 -2.00 -0.98 -27.76
CA GLY A 233 -1.12 -0.80 -28.90
C GLY A 233 -0.95 0.66 -29.34
N ASP A 234 -1.36 1.65 -28.54
CA ASP A 234 -1.21 3.07 -28.88
C ASP A 234 0.22 3.62 -28.72
N GLY A 235 1.10 2.84 -28.08
CA GLY A 235 2.50 3.19 -27.82
C GLY A 235 2.81 3.65 -26.40
N MET A 236 1.80 3.82 -25.55
CA MET A 236 1.93 4.24 -24.16
C MET A 236 1.45 3.13 -23.22
N GLY A 237 2.15 2.94 -22.12
CA GLY A 237 1.74 1.96 -21.12
C GLY A 237 0.48 2.39 -20.37
N ASP A 238 -0.38 1.42 -20.05
CA ASP A 238 -1.71 1.63 -19.47
C ASP A 238 -2.03 0.60 -18.36
N LEU A 239 -3.18 0.78 -17.68
CA LEU A 239 -3.56 -0.07 -16.55
C LEU A 239 -3.88 -1.52 -16.96
N ASP A 240 -4.39 -1.75 -18.17
CA ASP A 240 -4.64 -3.09 -18.68
C ASP A 240 -3.32 -3.81 -19.02
N GLY A 241 -2.34 -3.09 -19.57
CA GLY A 241 -0.98 -3.58 -19.75
C GLY A 241 -0.30 -3.93 -18.43
N LEU A 242 -0.42 -3.08 -17.40
CA LEU A 242 0.05 -3.43 -16.04
C LEU A 242 -0.65 -4.69 -15.52
N ARG A 243 -1.97 -4.80 -15.74
CA ARG A 243 -2.76 -5.96 -15.33
C ARG A 243 -2.23 -7.26 -15.96
N GLU A 244 -1.88 -7.26 -17.25
CA GLU A 244 -1.28 -8.41 -17.94
C GLU A 244 0.06 -8.87 -17.35
N ARG A 245 0.78 -7.97 -16.67
CA ARG A 245 2.10 -8.23 -16.08
C ARG A 245 2.06 -8.52 -14.58
N LEU A 246 0.90 -8.55 -13.95
CA LEU A 246 0.76 -8.90 -12.52
C LEU A 246 1.37 -10.27 -12.17
N GLY A 247 1.27 -11.25 -13.07
CA GLY A 247 1.89 -12.57 -12.88
C GLY A 247 3.43 -12.49 -12.77
N HIS A 248 4.07 -11.57 -13.49
CA HIS A 248 5.51 -11.32 -13.35
C HIS A 248 5.84 -10.72 -11.99
N LEU A 249 5.10 -9.68 -11.56
CA LEU A 249 5.32 -9.02 -10.25
C LEU A 249 5.06 -9.97 -9.07
N ALA A 250 3.98 -10.75 -9.14
CA ALA A 250 3.71 -11.80 -8.16
C ALA A 250 4.84 -12.85 -8.12
N GLY A 251 5.36 -13.23 -9.29
CA GLY A 251 6.49 -14.15 -9.43
C GLY A 251 7.84 -13.59 -8.95
N LEU A 252 8.03 -12.26 -8.96
CA LEU A 252 9.16 -11.60 -8.28
C LEU A 252 9.05 -11.77 -6.76
N GLY A 253 7.83 -11.71 -6.25
CA GLY A 253 7.54 -11.86 -4.82
C GLY A 253 7.35 -10.54 -4.09
N VAL A 254 6.95 -9.48 -4.80
CA VAL A 254 6.62 -8.17 -4.23
C VAL A 254 5.28 -8.22 -3.51
N ASP A 255 5.04 -7.27 -2.61
CA ASP A 255 3.84 -7.20 -1.75
C ASP A 255 2.92 -6.03 -2.15
N VAL A 256 3.50 -4.95 -2.71
CA VAL A 256 2.77 -3.73 -3.11
C VAL A 256 3.33 -3.15 -4.40
N ILE A 257 2.43 -2.64 -5.24
CA ILE A 257 2.74 -1.91 -6.46
C ILE A 257 2.44 -0.43 -6.20
N TRP A 258 3.42 0.43 -6.43
CA TRP A 258 3.20 1.87 -6.58
C TRP A 258 3.07 2.19 -8.06
N VAL A 259 1.91 2.68 -8.48
CA VAL A 259 1.68 3.16 -9.84
C VAL A 259 1.81 4.68 -9.83
N THR A 260 2.67 5.22 -10.71
CA THR A 260 2.77 6.67 -10.95
C THR A 260 1.42 7.24 -11.42
N PRO A 261 1.24 8.57 -11.50
CA PRO A 261 -0.08 9.15 -11.73
C PRO A 261 -0.80 8.58 -12.95
N PHE A 262 -2.06 8.19 -12.73
CA PHE A 262 -2.95 7.67 -13.76
C PHE A 262 -4.25 8.48 -13.87
N PHE A 263 -4.35 9.61 -13.16
CA PHE A 263 -5.54 10.47 -13.20
C PHE A 263 -5.54 11.33 -14.47
N THR A 264 -6.71 11.90 -14.78
CA THR A 264 -6.88 12.78 -15.95
C THR A 264 -5.86 13.92 -15.93
N SER A 265 -5.06 14.01 -17.00
CA SER A 265 -3.95 14.96 -17.08
C SER A 265 -3.68 15.41 -18.52
N PRO A 266 -3.32 16.68 -18.75
CA PRO A 266 -2.81 17.16 -20.03
C PRO A 266 -1.43 16.64 -20.42
N MET A 267 -0.72 15.97 -19.50
CA MET A 267 0.61 15.37 -19.67
C MET A 267 1.76 16.37 -19.85
N ALA A 268 1.61 17.61 -19.39
CA ALA A 268 2.69 18.59 -19.38
C ALA A 268 3.88 18.15 -18.51
N ASP A 269 3.65 17.32 -17.49
CA ASP A 269 4.69 16.64 -16.71
C ASP A 269 4.35 15.14 -16.57
N HIS A 270 3.94 14.54 -17.69
CA HIS A 270 3.67 13.11 -17.83
C HIS A 270 2.75 12.51 -16.75
N GLY A 271 1.72 13.27 -16.35
CA GLY A 271 0.72 12.82 -15.39
C GLY A 271 0.83 13.48 -14.03
N TYR A 272 1.89 14.26 -13.74
CA TYR A 272 1.97 15.02 -12.48
C TYR A 272 1.17 16.35 -12.53
N ASP A 273 0.71 16.78 -13.71
CA ASP A 273 -0.21 17.89 -13.89
C ASP A 273 -1.68 17.40 -13.92
N ILE A 274 -2.32 17.23 -12.75
CA ILE A 274 -3.66 16.63 -12.64
C ILE A 274 -4.78 17.62 -12.98
N ALA A 275 -5.62 17.31 -13.97
CA ALA A 275 -6.80 18.09 -14.35
C ALA A 275 -8.12 17.58 -13.73
N ASP A 276 -8.19 16.30 -13.33
CA ASP A 276 -9.30 15.75 -12.53
C ASP A 276 -8.78 14.64 -11.61
N HIS A 277 -8.81 14.88 -10.30
CA HIS A 277 -8.33 13.95 -9.27
C HIS A 277 -9.26 12.77 -9.01
N LEU A 278 -10.49 12.78 -9.52
CA LEU A 278 -11.51 11.76 -9.24
C LEU A 278 -11.74 10.81 -10.43
N ARG A 279 -10.96 10.97 -11.50
CA ARG A 279 -11.07 10.17 -12.72
C ARG A 279 -9.73 9.65 -13.17
N VAL A 280 -9.67 8.36 -13.49
CA VAL A 280 -8.56 7.79 -14.26
C VAL A 280 -8.59 8.36 -15.68
N ASP A 281 -7.43 8.75 -16.21
CA ASP A 281 -7.33 9.27 -17.57
C ASP A 281 -7.79 8.22 -18.59
N PRO A 282 -8.60 8.59 -19.60
CA PRO A 282 -9.00 7.67 -20.66
C PRO A 282 -7.84 7.00 -21.39
N ARG A 283 -6.68 7.67 -21.51
CA ARG A 283 -5.46 7.11 -22.11
C ARG A 283 -4.89 5.91 -21.34
N PHE A 284 -5.25 5.77 -20.07
CA PHE A 284 -4.84 4.64 -19.24
C PHE A 284 -5.96 3.60 -19.04
N GLY A 285 -7.01 3.65 -19.87
CA GLY A 285 -8.16 2.73 -19.84
C GLY A 285 -9.32 3.19 -18.94
N GLY A 286 -9.16 4.34 -18.26
CA GLY A 286 -10.20 4.94 -17.42
C GLY A 286 -10.57 4.10 -16.20
N ASP A 287 -11.66 4.52 -15.55
CA ASP A 287 -12.12 4.01 -14.27
C ASP A 287 -12.27 2.48 -14.25
N ARG A 288 -12.76 1.90 -15.35
CA ARG A 288 -12.97 0.44 -15.45
C ARG A 288 -11.67 -0.35 -15.42
N ALA A 289 -10.61 0.17 -16.05
CA ALA A 289 -9.31 -0.52 -16.09
C ALA A 289 -8.68 -0.60 -14.69
N LEU A 290 -8.83 0.46 -13.89
CA LEU A 290 -8.39 0.44 -12.49
C LEU A 290 -9.16 -0.61 -11.67
N ASP A 291 -10.49 -0.66 -11.78
CA ASP A 291 -11.29 -1.65 -11.03
C ASP A 291 -10.87 -3.08 -11.39
N ALA A 292 -10.59 -3.34 -12.67
CA ALA A 292 -10.10 -4.63 -13.15
C ALA A 292 -8.69 -4.94 -12.58
N LEU A 293 -7.78 -3.97 -12.61
CA LEU A 293 -6.44 -4.09 -12.05
C LEU A 293 -6.49 -4.43 -10.54
N LEU A 294 -7.29 -3.71 -9.76
CA LEU A 294 -7.43 -3.93 -8.31
C LEU A 294 -8.06 -5.29 -7.99
N ALA A 295 -9.04 -5.73 -8.78
CA ALA A 295 -9.62 -7.06 -8.63
C ALA A 295 -8.59 -8.16 -8.93
N GLU A 296 -7.79 -8.02 -9.98
CA GLU A 296 -6.79 -9.02 -10.35
C GLU A 296 -5.57 -9.02 -9.42
N ALA A 297 -5.07 -7.85 -9.02
CA ALA A 297 -3.98 -7.72 -8.06
C ALA A 297 -4.31 -8.44 -6.74
N ARG A 298 -5.55 -8.29 -6.25
CA ARG A 298 -6.02 -9.00 -5.04
C ARG A 298 -5.96 -10.53 -5.18
N ARG A 299 -6.22 -11.09 -6.36
CA ARG A 299 -6.09 -12.54 -6.61
C ARG A 299 -4.65 -13.03 -6.52
N TYR A 300 -3.69 -12.16 -6.80
CA TYR A 300 -2.26 -12.41 -6.61
C TYR A 300 -1.76 -12.09 -5.19
N GLY A 301 -2.64 -11.60 -4.30
CA GLY A 301 -2.25 -11.11 -2.97
C GLY A 301 -1.46 -9.79 -3.01
N LEU A 302 -1.49 -9.08 -4.14
CA LEU A 302 -0.80 -7.81 -4.35
C LEU A 302 -1.68 -6.65 -3.94
N ARG A 303 -1.06 -5.64 -3.33
CA ARG A 303 -1.67 -4.33 -3.04
C ARG A 303 -1.28 -3.33 -4.10
N VAL A 304 -2.14 -2.35 -4.36
CA VAL A 304 -1.86 -1.25 -5.30
C VAL A 304 -2.03 0.07 -4.58
N ILE A 305 -1.01 0.93 -4.63
CA ILE A 305 -1.07 2.31 -4.19
C ILE A 305 -0.90 3.23 -5.40
N GLY A 306 -1.60 4.36 -5.39
CA GLY A 306 -1.46 5.40 -6.41
C GLY A 306 -0.51 6.50 -5.97
N ASP A 307 -0.13 7.38 -6.89
CA ASP A 307 0.41 8.68 -6.53
C ASP A 307 -0.70 9.60 -6.01
N LEU A 308 -0.38 10.47 -5.04
CA LEU A 308 -1.23 11.57 -4.60
C LEU A 308 -0.48 12.87 -4.87
N VAL A 309 -0.88 13.54 -5.95
CA VAL A 309 -0.30 14.82 -6.38
C VAL A 309 -1.23 15.94 -5.98
N VAL A 310 -0.94 16.61 -4.88
CA VAL A 310 -1.83 17.62 -4.28
C VAL A 310 -1.08 18.86 -3.77
N ASN A 311 0.20 19.03 -4.09
CA ASN A 311 0.87 20.33 -3.93
C ASN A 311 0.34 21.35 -4.96
N HIS A 312 0.04 20.88 -6.16
CA HIS A 312 -0.41 21.65 -7.31
C HIS A 312 -1.48 20.86 -8.08
N THR A 313 -2.18 21.54 -8.98
CA THR A 313 -3.03 20.91 -10.00
C THR A 313 -2.49 21.27 -11.38
N SER A 314 -3.05 20.71 -12.45
CA SER A 314 -2.91 21.31 -13.79
C SER A 314 -3.56 22.70 -13.83
N ASP A 315 -3.03 23.60 -14.65
CA ASP A 315 -3.69 24.83 -15.06
C ASP A 315 -5.03 24.59 -15.76
N ARG A 316 -5.26 23.42 -16.35
CA ARG A 316 -6.55 23.01 -16.93
C ARG A 316 -7.52 22.43 -15.89
N HIS A 317 -7.13 22.32 -14.63
CA HIS A 317 -8.01 21.84 -13.57
C HIS A 317 -9.17 22.82 -13.38
N ARG A 318 -10.38 22.28 -13.13
CA ARG A 318 -11.61 23.07 -12.94
C ARG A 318 -11.42 24.18 -11.92
N TRP A 319 -10.79 23.89 -10.78
CA TRP A 319 -10.51 24.89 -9.74
C TRP A 319 -9.69 26.07 -10.26
N PHE A 320 -8.62 25.84 -11.03
CA PHE A 320 -7.80 26.93 -11.56
C PHE A 320 -8.55 27.75 -12.61
N GLN A 321 -9.26 27.07 -13.52
CA GLN A 321 -10.08 27.74 -14.53
C GLN A 321 -11.17 28.62 -13.90
N GLU A 322 -11.81 28.16 -12.82
CA GLU A 322 -12.77 28.98 -12.06
C GLU A 322 -12.08 30.13 -11.31
N ALA A 323 -10.87 29.91 -10.77
CA ALA A 323 -10.06 30.96 -10.14
C ALA A 323 -9.61 32.06 -11.13
N LEU A 324 -9.41 31.71 -12.41
CA LEU A 324 -9.14 32.67 -13.49
C LEU A 324 -10.39 33.46 -13.87
N ALA A 325 -11.52 32.77 -14.02
CA ALA A 325 -12.76 33.36 -14.49
C ALA A 325 -13.38 34.36 -13.49
N ASP A 326 -13.22 34.13 -12.19
CA ASP A 326 -13.77 34.99 -11.14
C ASP A 326 -12.76 35.24 -10.00
N PRO A 327 -12.02 36.37 -10.04
CA PRO A 327 -11.14 36.78 -8.95
C PRO A 327 -11.83 37.05 -7.60
N GLY A 328 -13.16 37.19 -7.57
CA GLY A 328 -13.94 37.29 -6.33
C GLY A 328 -14.59 35.97 -5.90
N GLY A 329 -14.42 34.91 -6.70
CA GLY A 329 -15.10 33.64 -6.53
C GLY A 329 -14.47 32.73 -5.47
N PRO A 330 -15.15 31.62 -5.11
CA PRO A 330 -14.72 30.73 -4.03
C PRO A 330 -13.41 29.98 -4.35
N TYR A 331 -13.11 29.77 -5.64
CA TYR A 331 -11.91 29.07 -6.08
C TYR A 331 -10.68 29.98 -6.20
N ARG A 332 -10.82 31.31 -6.10
CA ARG A 332 -9.66 32.22 -6.22
C ARG A 332 -8.58 31.89 -5.20
N ASP A 333 -8.99 31.69 -3.95
CA ASP A 333 -8.10 31.38 -2.82
C ASP A 333 -7.75 29.87 -2.72
N TYR A 334 -8.10 29.06 -3.73
CA TYR A 334 -7.53 27.70 -3.83
C TYR A 334 -6.08 27.74 -4.31
N TYR A 335 -5.64 28.85 -4.90
CA TYR A 335 -4.30 29.05 -5.44
C TYR A 335 -3.66 30.31 -4.85
N ILE A 336 -2.35 30.43 -5.01
CA ILE A 336 -1.58 31.53 -4.42
C ILE A 336 -1.35 32.60 -5.49
N TRP A 337 -2.06 33.72 -5.33
CA TRP A 337 -2.00 34.89 -6.22
C TRP A 337 -1.32 36.09 -5.55
N ARG A 338 -0.51 36.85 -6.29
CA ARG A 338 0.09 38.09 -5.81
C ARG A 338 0.16 39.16 -6.89
N ASP A 339 0.03 40.41 -6.47
CA ASP A 339 0.31 41.54 -7.34
C ASP A 339 1.80 41.56 -7.72
N PRO A 340 2.16 42.13 -8.88
CA PRO A 340 3.55 42.38 -9.23
C PRO A 340 4.27 43.20 -8.16
N ALA A 341 5.57 42.91 -7.96
CA ALA A 341 6.42 43.74 -7.11
C ALA A 341 6.55 45.17 -7.68
N PRO A 342 6.98 46.16 -6.87
CA PRO A 342 7.32 47.48 -7.38
C PRO A 342 8.33 47.39 -8.55
N GLY A 343 7.90 47.76 -9.76
CA GLY A 343 8.67 47.58 -11.00
C GLY A 343 8.11 46.52 -11.96
N GLY A 344 7.04 45.82 -11.58
CA GLY A 344 6.30 44.91 -12.46
C GLY A 344 6.82 43.48 -12.52
N GLY A 345 7.86 43.13 -11.75
CA GLY A 345 8.42 41.78 -11.69
C GLY A 345 7.71 40.84 -10.70
N PRO A 346 8.18 39.58 -10.58
CA PRO A 346 7.70 38.61 -9.60
C PRO A 346 7.68 39.17 -8.16
N PRO A 347 6.76 38.70 -7.31
CA PRO A 347 6.57 39.23 -5.95
C PRO A 347 7.72 38.92 -4.99
N ASN A 348 8.50 37.86 -5.25
CA ASN A 348 9.68 37.48 -4.48
C ASN A 348 10.68 36.69 -5.35
N ASN A 349 11.80 36.27 -4.77
CA ASN A 349 12.90 35.59 -5.44
C ASN A 349 12.79 34.06 -5.51
N TRP A 350 11.61 33.48 -5.28
CA TRP A 350 11.44 32.02 -5.31
C TRP A 350 11.64 31.45 -6.72
N LEU A 351 12.25 30.27 -6.79
CA LEU A 351 12.64 29.63 -8.03
C LEU A 351 11.87 28.33 -8.27
N SER A 352 11.50 28.09 -9.53
CA SER A 352 10.95 26.79 -9.94
C SER A 352 12.04 25.72 -9.90
N HIS A 353 11.67 24.50 -9.52
CA HIS A 353 12.53 23.31 -9.59
C HIS A 353 13.02 23.04 -11.03
N PHE A 354 12.22 23.44 -12.02
CA PHE A 354 12.50 23.26 -13.43
C PHE A 354 13.18 24.47 -14.07
N GLY A 355 13.42 25.53 -13.29
CA GLY A 355 14.17 26.72 -13.69
C GLY A 355 13.31 27.95 -13.93
N GLY A 356 13.93 29.12 -13.77
CA GLY A 356 13.25 30.40 -13.80
C GLY A 356 12.50 30.72 -12.50
N SER A 357 11.71 31.79 -12.53
CA SER A 357 10.89 32.20 -11.40
C SER A 357 9.81 31.16 -11.09
N ALA A 358 9.47 31.00 -9.81
CA ALA A 358 8.30 30.24 -9.36
C ALA A 358 6.97 30.98 -9.61
N TRP A 359 7.00 32.11 -10.31
CA TRP A 359 5.83 32.97 -10.53
C TRP A 359 5.62 33.25 -12.02
N THR A 360 4.39 33.02 -12.48
CA THR A 360 3.96 33.37 -13.84
C THR A 360 2.89 34.45 -13.78
N LEU A 361 3.06 35.52 -14.57
CA LEU A 361 2.09 36.60 -14.68
C LEU A 361 0.89 36.13 -15.52
N HIS A 362 -0.30 36.22 -14.95
CA HIS A 362 -1.54 36.05 -15.71
C HIS A 362 -2.06 37.42 -16.15
N GLU A 363 -1.73 37.78 -17.39
CA GLU A 363 -1.93 39.11 -17.99
C GLU A 363 -3.36 39.66 -17.80
N GLU A 364 -4.39 38.83 -18.01
CA GLU A 364 -5.79 39.30 -17.92
C GLU A 364 -6.18 39.73 -16.50
N THR A 365 -5.60 39.08 -15.49
CA THR A 365 -5.84 39.44 -14.07
C THR A 365 -4.83 40.45 -13.53
N GLY A 366 -3.71 40.66 -14.25
CA GLY A 366 -2.59 41.49 -13.80
C GLY A 366 -1.86 40.97 -12.56
N GLN A 367 -2.08 39.70 -12.17
CA GLN A 367 -1.47 39.09 -10.98
C GLN A 367 -0.60 37.88 -11.36
N TYR A 368 0.43 37.64 -10.56
CA TYR A 368 1.24 36.44 -10.59
C TYR A 368 0.55 35.30 -9.83
N TYR A 369 0.65 34.07 -10.34
CA TYR A 369 0.34 32.86 -9.59
C TYR A 369 1.61 32.05 -9.32
N LEU A 370 1.65 31.36 -8.18
CA LEU A 370 2.77 30.51 -7.78
C LEU A 370 2.72 29.15 -8.49
N HIS A 371 3.89 28.67 -8.90
CA HIS A 371 4.14 27.30 -9.33
C HIS A 371 5.56 26.88 -8.94
N LEU A 372 5.72 25.86 -8.09
CA LEU A 372 7.05 25.37 -7.72
C LEU A 372 7.72 24.50 -8.81
N PHE A 373 6.93 24.09 -9.80
CA PHE A 373 7.35 23.27 -10.94
C PHE A 373 7.05 24.02 -12.25
N ARG A 374 6.29 23.43 -13.18
CA ARG A 374 5.92 24.10 -14.43
C ARG A 374 4.86 25.20 -14.21
N PRO A 375 4.80 26.22 -15.07
CA PRO A 375 3.66 27.15 -15.10
C PRO A 375 2.30 26.43 -15.24
N GLU A 376 2.26 25.31 -15.97
CA GLU A 376 1.07 24.47 -16.08
C GLU A 376 0.72 23.70 -14.79
N GLN A 377 1.49 23.86 -13.71
CA GLN A 377 1.31 23.25 -12.39
C GLN A 377 1.12 24.32 -11.29
N PRO A 378 0.03 25.13 -11.31
CA PRO A 378 -0.23 26.12 -10.27
C PRO A 378 -0.39 25.47 -8.88
N ASP A 379 0.34 26.01 -7.90
CA ASP A 379 0.38 25.51 -6.54
C ASP A 379 -0.91 25.83 -5.77
N LEU A 380 -1.42 24.84 -5.05
CA LEU A 380 -2.58 24.97 -4.17
C LEU A 380 -2.22 25.75 -2.90
N ASN A 381 -3.15 26.60 -2.46
CA ASN A 381 -3.07 27.30 -1.18
C ASN A 381 -3.53 26.39 -0.03
N TRP A 382 -2.61 25.58 0.51
CA TRP A 382 -2.89 24.69 1.64
C TRP A 382 -3.24 25.38 2.96
N ARG A 383 -3.16 26.73 3.04
CA ARG A 383 -3.67 27.49 4.20
C ARG A 383 -5.17 27.71 4.11
N ASN A 384 -5.80 27.47 2.96
CA ASN A 384 -7.24 27.48 2.81
C ASN A 384 -7.84 26.14 3.28
N PRO A 385 -8.67 26.11 4.34
CA PRO A 385 -9.23 24.87 4.88
C PRO A 385 -10.12 24.12 3.87
N ALA A 386 -10.72 24.81 2.91
CA ALA A 386 -11.54 24.17 1.86
C ALA A 386 -10.71 23.24 0.97
N VAL A 387 -9.45 23.61 0.67
CA VAL A 387 -8.52 22.74 -0.08
C VAL A 387 -8.25 21.45 0.70
N ALA A 388 -8.06 21.55 2.01
CA ALA A 388 -7.82 20.37 2.85
C ALA A 388 -9.02 19.43 2.89
N ASP A 389 -10.25 19.97 2.93
CA ASP A 389 -11.48 19.18 2.93
C ASP A 389 -11.71 18.48 1.58
N GLU A 390 -11.44 19.16 0.45
CA GLU A 390 -11.50 18.56 -0.89
C GLU A 390 -10.49 17.42 -1.07
N VAL A 391 -9.25 17.60 -0.61
CA VAL A 391 -8.21 16.57 -0.72
C VAL A 391 -8.50 15.36 0.17
N ASP A 392 -9.07 15.56 1.36
CA ASP A 392 -9.55 14.45 2.18
C ASP A 392 -10.62 13.62 1.44
N ALA A 393 -11.54 14.28 0.75
CA ALA A 393 -12.57 13.62 -0.04
C ALA A 393 -11.99 12.84 -1.22
N ILE A 394 -10.95 13.39 -1.89
CA ILE A 394 -10.20 12.70 -2.95
C ILE A 394 -9.54 11.42 -2.41
N ILE A 395 -8.80 11.52 -1.30
CA ILE A 395 -8.15 10.37 -0.67
C ILE A 395 -9.21 9.31 -0.32
N GLU A 396 -10.29 9.71 0.35
CA GLU A 396 -11.34 8.78 0.78
C GLU A 396 -12.07 8.14 -0.41
N HIS A 397 -12.31 8.87 -1.50
CA HIS A 397 -12.91 8.33 -2.73
C HIS A 397 -12.15 7.10 -3.24
N TRP A 398 -10.83 7.22 -3.38
CA TRP A 398 -10.00 6.14 -3.92
C TRP A 398 -9.73 5.01 -2.93
N LEU A 399 -9.61 5.31 -1.63
CA LEU A 399 -9.48 4.26 -0.61
C LEU A 399 -10.76 3.40 -0.54
N ARG A 400 -11.96 4.01 -0.63
CA ARG A 400 -13.24 3.26 -0.72
C ARG A 400 -13.30 2.37 -1.96
N ARG A 401 -12.65 2.79 -3.05
CA ARG A 401 -12.58 2.04 -4.30
C ARG A 401 -11.56 0.90 -4.27
N GLY A 402 -10.71 0.84 -3.25
CA GLY A 402 -9.83 -0.28 -2.97
C GLY A 402 -8.34 -0.04 -3.23
N LEU A 403 -7.90 1.21 -3.45
CA LEU A 403 -6.48 1.52 -3.32
C LEU A 403 -6.01 1.21 -1.90
N ALA A 404 -4.83 0.59 -1.80
CA ALA A 404 -4.23 0.23 -0.52
C ALA A 404 -3.49 1.39 0.15
N GLY A 405 -3.55 2.60 -0.42
CA GLY A 405 -2.75 3.73 0.02
C GLY A 405 -2.25 4.63 -1.10
N PHE A 406 -1.30 5.50 -0.74
CA PHE A 406 -0.70 6.48 -1.63
C PHE A 406 0.80 6.67 -1.39
N ARG A 407 1.53 6.88 -2.49
CA ARG A 407 2.77 7.64 -2.48
C ARG A 407 2.40 9.12 -2.58
N ILE A 408 2.84 9.94 -1.63
CA ILE A 408 2.52 11.36 -1.61
C ILE A 408 3.64 12.12 -2.30
N ASP A 409 3.30 12.72 -3.43
CA ASP A 409 4.21 13.58 -4.18
C ASP A 409 4.57 14.82 -3.38
N THR A 410 5.86 15.19 -3.41
CA THR A 410 6.36 16.44 -2.84
C THR A 410 5.80 16.75 -1.44
N ALA A 411 5.74 15.73 -0.58
CA ALA A 411 4.96 15.72 0.65
C ALA A 411 5.36 16.82 1.65
N ALA A 412 6.56 17.40 1.50
CA ALA A 412 7.06 18.47 2.34
C ALA A 412 6.86 19.89 1.75
N TYR A 413 6.30 20.01 0.54
CA TYR A 413 6.24 21.28 -0.19
C TYR A 413 4.87 21.96 -0.10
N LEU A 414 3.85 21.27 0.39
CA LEU A 414 2.44 21.68 0.37
C LEU A 414 2.21 23.10 0.89
N VAL A 415 2.79 23.45 2.04
CA VAL A 415 2.54 24.72 2.71
C VAL A 415 3.66 25.71 2.43
N LYS A 416 3.28 26.95 2.11
CA LYS A 416 4.17 28.10 1.89
C LYS A 416 4.15 29.04 3.10
N HIS A 417 5.21 29.81 3.32
CA HIS A 417 5.24 30.83 4.36
C HIS A 417 4.15 31.88 4.09
N PRO A 418 3.33 32.29 5.09
CA PRO A 418 2.16 33.14 4.83
C PRO A 418 2.52 34.50 4.20
N ASP A 419 3.65 35.07 4.64
CA ASP A 419 4.12 36.37 4.16
C ASP A 419 4.91 36.29 2.84
N LEU A 420 5.19 35.08 2.34
CA LEU A 420 5.97 34.81 1.13
C LEU A 420 7.28 35.63 0.99
N PRO A 421 8.13 35.74 2.04
CA PRO A 421 9.37 36.52 1.95
C PRO A 421 10.38 35.90 0.99
N ASP A 422 11.34 36.70 0.53
CA ASP A 422 12.50 36.20 -0.22
C ASP A 422 13.25 35.13 0.57
N ASN A 423 13.63 34.06 -0.12
CA ASN A 423 14.55 33.06 0.42
C ASN A 423 15.99 33.63 0.42
N PRO A 424 16.76 33.44 1.50
CA PRO A 424 18.15 33.87 1.53
C PRO A 424 19.01 33.02 0.59
N PRO A 425 20.15 33.53 0.09
CA PRO A 425 21.13 32.69 -0.57
C PRO A 425 21.82 31.77 0.46
N LEU A 426 22.27 30.61 0.01
CA LEU A 426 23.22 29.79 0.75
C LEU A 426 24.60 30.48 0.80
N PRO A 427 25.44 30.15 1.79
CA PRO A 427 26.82 30.64 1.85
C PRO A 427 27.60 30.41 0.55
N ASP A 428 28.49 31.34 0.18
CA ASP A 428 29.30 31.24 -1.03
C ASP A 428 30.05 29.90 -1.13
N GLY A 429 29.97 29.26 -2.29
CA GLY A 429 30.60 27.96 -2.56
C GLY A 429 29.85 26.76 -1.98
N THR A 430 28.69 26.97 -1.34
CA THR A 430 27.80 25.87 -0.91
C THR A 430 26.63 25.70 -1.88
N LEU A 431 26.23 24.44 -2.10
CA LEU A 431 25.07 24.08 -2.91
C LEU A 431 24.25 23.05 -2.14
N HIS A 432 22.92 23.12 -2.27
CA HIS A 432 22.06 22.03 -1.86
C HIS A 432 22.51 20.71 -2.51
N ALA A 433 22.43 19.62 -1.76
CA ALA A 433 22.88 18.31 -2.22
C ALA A 433 21.91 17.62 -3.20
N ILE A 434 20.70 18.15 -3.36
CA ILE A 434 19.68 17.66 -4.31
C ILE A 434 20.11 17.99 -5.73
N ARG A 435 20.27 16.98 -6.60
CA ARG A 435 20.79 17.16 -7.96
C ARG A 435 19.73 17.18 -9.06
N GLY A 436 18.46 16.94 -8.74
CA GLY A 436 17.34 16.96 -9.70
C GLY A 436 16.88 18.35 -10.16
N VAL A 437 17.45 19.41 -9.59
CA VAL A 437 17.01 20.82 -9.75
C VAL A 437 18.11 21.68 -10.40
N THR A 438 17.77 22.92 -10.81
CA THR A 438 18.74 23.84 -11.41
C THR A 438 19.84 24.24 -10.42
N GLU A 439 20.99 24.67 -10.94
CA GLU A 439 22.07 25.17 -10.09
C GLU A 439 21.68 26.44 -9.32
N ASP A 440 20.85 27.30 -9.91
CA ASP A 440 20.31 28.49 -9.24
C ASP A 440 19.43 28.13 -8.05
N TRP A 441 18.53 27.15 -8.22
CA TRP A 441 17.74 26.62 -7.11
C TRP A 441 18.68 26.11 -6.01
N ARG A 442 19.71 25.34 -6.38
CA ARG A 442 20.68 24.80 -5.40
C ARG A 442 21.49 25.85 -4.64
N ARG A 443 21.54 27.11 -5.10
CA ARG A 443 22.20 28.23 -4.41
C ARG A 443 21.30 28.95 -3.40
N GLN A 444 20.01 28.67 -3.38
CA GLN A 444 19.06 29.31 -2.50
C GLN A 444 18.83 28.45 -1.25
N ASP A 445 18.71 29.08 -0.08
CA ASP A 445 18.26 28.43 1.15
C ASP A 445 16.73 28.46 1.17
N HIS A 446 16.13 27.33 0.84
CA HIS A 446 14.68 27.13 0.66
C HIS A 446 13.92 27.13 1.98
N ARG A 447 13.92 28.28 2.65
CA ARG A 447 13.42 28.45 4.02
C ARG A 447 11.94 28.75 4.09
N TYR A 448 11.38 29.38 3.07
CA TYR A 448 10.04 29.97 3.10
C TYR A 448 9.08 29.41 2.05
N ASP A 449 9.61 28.82 0.99
CA ASP A 449 8.84 28.24 -0.13
C ASP A 449 8.48 26.76 0.08
N ILE A 450 9.23 26.02 0.91
CA ILE A 450 8.97 24.60 1.21
C ILE A 450 9.26 24.28 2.68
N HIS A 451 9.00 23.04 3.11
CA HIS A 451 9.31 22.52 4.45
C HIS A 451 8.70 23.31 5.63
N GLN A 452 7.57 23.99 5.41
CA GLN A 452 6.89 24.72 6.47
C GLN A 452 6.30 23.77 7.53
N PRO A 453 6.38 24.07 8.83
CA PRO A 453 6.04 23.13 9.91
C PRO A 453 4.57 22.69 9.93
N ASP A 454 3.65 23.52 9.41
CA ASP A 454 2.21 23.23 9.33
C ASP A 454 1.91 21.93 8.56
N ILE A 455 2.79 21.50 7.64
CA ILE A 455 2.64 20.26 6.86
C ILE A 455 2.44 19.01 7.75
N HIS A 456 3.00 19.01 8.96
CA HIS A 456 2.87 17.89 9.88
C HIS A 456 1.42 17.70 10.36
N GLY A 457 0.65 18.79 10.47
CA GLY A 457 -0.77 18.73 10.79
C GLY A 457 -1.59 18.11 9.65
N ILE A 458 -1.24 18.42 8.40
CA ILE A 458 -1.83 17.83 7.19
C ILE A 458 -1.53 16.33 7.12
N HIS A 459 -0.27 15.93 7.35
CA HIS A 459 0.09 14.51 7.37
C HIS A 459 -0.65 13.73 8.46
N ALA A 460 -0.84 14.33 9.65
CA ALA A 460 -1.62 13.71 10.71
C ALA A 460 -3.12 13.62 10.37
N ARG A 461 -3.65 14.59 9.62
CA ARG A 461 -5.01 14.55 9.08
C ARG A 461 -5.19 13.38 8.12
N TRP A 462 -4.31 13.24 7.14
CA TRP A 462 -4.36 12.13 6.18
C TRP A 462 -4.12 10.78 6.84
N ARG A 463 -3.26 10.71 7.86
CA ARG A 463 -3.02 9.49 8.62
C ARG A 463 -4.32 8.95 9.23
N ARG A 464 -5.13 9.82 9.85
CA ARG A 464 -6.46 9.44 10.40
C ARG A 464 -7.43 8.95 9.33
N VAL A 465 -7.32 9.43 8.09
CA VAL A 465 -8.10 8.91 6.96
C VAL A 465 -7.61 7.51 6.59
N ALA A 466 -6.31 7.35 6.36
CA ALA A 466 -5.71 6.09 5.95
C ALA A 466 -5.89 4.96 6.98
N ASP A 467 -5.80 5.27 8.28
CA ASP A 467 -5.98 4.30 9.36
C ASP A 467 -7.37 3.63 9.32
N ARG A 468 -8.43 4.35 8.88
CA ARG A 468 -9.78 3.78 8.73
C ARG A 468 -9.87 2.68 7.67
N TYR A 469 -8.92 2.66 6.73
CA TYR A 469 -8.88 1.74 5.59
C TYR A 469 -7.70 0.77 5.66
N ALA A 470 -6.93 0.76 6.77
CA ALA A 470 -5.65 0.07 6.87
C ALA A 470 -4.69 0.38 5.69
N ALA A 471 -4.79 1.62 5.18
CA ALA A 471 -4.06 2.07 4.01
C ALA A 471 -2.65 2.56 4.37
N PHE A 472 -1.74 2.53 3.40
CA PHE A 472 -0.35 2.93 3.57
C PHE A 472 -0.07 4.30 2.94
N LEU A 473 0.67 5.16 3.64
CA LEU A 473 1.07 6.48 3.15
C LEU A 473 2.58 6.58 3.20
N VAL A 474 3.21 6.69 2.03
CA VAL A 474 4.66 6.88 1.90
C VAL A 474 4.95 8.22 1.25
N GLY A 475 5.70 9.08 1.95
CA GLY A 475 6.04 10.40 1.43
C GLY A 475 7.26 10.39 0.52
N GLU A 476 7.20 11.18 -0.56
CA GLU A 476 8.41 11.78 -1.12
C GLU A 476 8.77 13.02 -0.31
N VAL A 477 9.89 12.94 0.42
CA VAL A 477 10.42 14.07 1.18
C VAL A 477 11.91 14.18 0.88
N TYR A 478 12.32 15.23 0.15
CA TYR A 478 13.73 15.52 -0.14
C TYR A 478 14.46 16.16 1.06
N GLU A 479 14.47 15.46 2.19
CA GLU A 479 15.29 15.79 3.35
C GLU A 479 16.40 14.73 3.50
N LEU A 480 17.65 15.16 3.26
CA LEU A 480 18.82 14.27 3.26
C LEU A 480 19.51 14.17 4.63
N ASP A 481 18.91 14.75 5.67
CA ASP A 481 19.24 14.47 7.07
C ASP A 481 18.25 13.44 7.63
N PRO A 482 18.72 12.22 7.98
CA PRO A 482 17.85 11.18 8.49
C PRO A 482 17.06 11.53 9.74
N ALA A 483 17.61 12.34 10.64
CA ALA A 483 16.95 12.70 11.89
C ALA A 483 15.81 13.69 11.64
N ARG A 484 16.02 14.66 10.72
CA ARG A 484 14.93 15.56 10.29
C ARG A 484 13.87 14.80 9.50
N LEU A 485 14.27 13.90 8.60
CA LEU A 485 13.34 13.06 7.84
C LEU A 485 12.47 12.17 8.76
N ALA A 486 13.05 11.62 9.84
CA ALA A 486 12.32 10.84 10.83
C ALA A 486 11.16 11.63 11.48
N GLY A 487 11.24 12.97 11.52
CA GLY A 487 10.16 13.84 11.98
C GLY A 487 8.87 13.73 11.14
N PHE A 488 8.95 13.28 9.89
CA PHE A 488 7.78 13.12 9.01
C PHE A 488 7.01 11.81 9.26
N VAL A 489 7.65 10.81 9.89
CA VAL A 489 7.17 9.42 9.93
C VAL A 489 6.90 8.91 11.35
N THR A 490 6.12 9.67 12.12
CA THR A 490 5.76 9.29 13.50
C THR A 490 4.54 8.35 13.56
N ALA A 491 4.18 7.90 14.76
CA ALA A 491 2.97 7.11 14.98
C ALA A 491 1.68 7.83 14.51
N GLU A 492 1.69 9.18 14.47
CA GLU A 492 0.53 10.02 14.16
C GLU A 492 0.59 10.65 12.76
N ARG A 493 1.74 10.62 12.07
CA ARG A 493 1.96 11.26 10.75
C ARG A 493 2.04 10.19 9.66
N LEU A 494 2.80 10.46 8.59
CA LEU A 494 3.00 9.51 7.50
C LEU A 494 3.45 8.14 8.04
N HIS A 495 3.00 7.07 7.40
CA HIS A 495 3.43 5.73 7.78
C HIS A 495 4.92 5.54 7.50
N SER A 496 5.39 6.08 6.38
CA SER A 496 6.74 5.96 5.87
C SER A 496 7.14 7.17 5.01
N SER A 497 8.42 7.28 4.72
CA SER A 497 9.00 8.20 3.75
C SER A 497 10.20 7.55 3.08
N PHE A 498 10.41 7.83 1.80
CA PHE A 498 11.61 7.38 1.10
C PHE A 498 12.87 8.03 1.66
N TRP A 499 13.92 7.22 1.85
CA TRP A 499 15.26 7.71 2.07
C TRP A 499 15.98 7.92 0.73
N PHE A 500 15.97 9.17 0.23
CA PHE A 500 16.60 9.52 -1.06
C PHE A 500 18.12 9.62 -1.02
N GLY A 501 18.77 9.42 0.14
CA GLY A 501 20.24 9.47 0.21
C GLY A 501 20.95 8.50 -0.73
N LEU A 502 20.37 7.31 -0.98
CA LEU A 502 20.89 6.34 -1.96
C LEU A 502 20.58 6.74 -3.41
N VAL A 503 19.48 7.43 -3.65
CA VAL A 503 19.09 7.97 -4.96
C VAL A 503 20.01 9.14 -5.36
N GLU A 504 20.35 10.01 -4.41
CA GLU A 504 21.29 11.14 -4.58
C GLU A 504 22.77 10.73 -4.44
N GLN A 505 23.06 9.43 -4.25
CA GLN A 505 24.41 8.90 -4.32
C GLN A 505 24.87 8.83 -5.78
N GLU A 506 25.87 9.66 -6.09
CA GLU A 506 26.56 9.69 -7.38
C GLU A 506 27.86 8.87 -7.29
N GLY A 507 28.08 7.95 -8.23
CA GLY A 507 29.21 7.03 -8.18
C GLY A 507 29.12 6.04 -7.00
N TRP A 508 30.23 5.36 -6.72
CA TRP A 508 30.30 4.33 -5.69
C TRP A 508 31.31 4.73 -4.59
N ASP A 509 30.79 5.21 -3.47
CA ASP A 509 31.57 5.54 -2.26
C ASP A 509 31.13 4.64 -1.10
N PRO A 510 31.88 3.56 -0.81
CA PRO A 510 31.55 2.62 0.27
C PRO A 510 31.38 3.26 1.65
N ALA A 511 32.23 4.25 1.97
CA ALA A 511 32.23 4.88 3.28
C ALA A 511 30.99 5.77 3.46
N ARG A 512 30.64 6.55 2.44
CA ARG A 512 29.43 7.38 2.44
C ARG A 512 28.17 6.52 2.44
N ILE A 513 28.10 5.49 1.61
CA ILE A 513 26.96 4.56 1.56
C ILE A 513 26.73 3.91 2.93
N ARG A 514 27.80 3.39 3.55
CA ARG A 514 27.74 2.81 4.91
C ARG A 514 27.21 3.80 5.94
N THR A 515 27.70 5.04 5.89
CA THR A 515 27.28 6.11 6.81
C THR A 515 25.80 6.44 6.63
N MET A 516 25.33 6.61 5.38
CA MET A 516 23.94 6.94 5.07
C MET A 516 22.98 5.83 5.49
N ILE A 517 23.30 4.56 5.20
CA ILE A 517 22.46 3.42 5.61
C ILE A 517 22.39 3.31 7.13
N ARG A 518 23.54 3.39 7.83
CA ARG A 518 23.57 3.33 9.30
C ARG A 518 22.76 4.46 9.93
N ALA A 519 22.92 5.69 9.43
CA ALA A 519 22.22 6.85 9.95
C ALA A 519 20.70 6.73 9.72
N ALA A 520 20.25 6.41 8.51
CA ALA A 520 18.83 6.25 8.18
C ALA A 520 18.15 5.15 9.00
N ALA A 521 18.74 3.95 9.07
CA ALA A 521 18.18 2.83 9.81
C ALA A 521 18.14 3.09 11.34
N THR A 522 19.05 3.92 11.86
CA THR A 522 19.05 4.33 13.26
C THR A 522 18.01 5.43 13.53
N ALA A 523 17.78 6.33 12.57
CA ALA A 523 16.87 7.46 12.75
C ALA A 523 15.41 7.02 12.91
N SER A 524 14.96 6.07 12.09
CA SER A 524 13.62 5.50 12.21
C SER A 524 13.48 4.18 11.45
N PRO A 525 12.83 3.15 12.04
CA PRO A 525 12.52 1.91 11.35
C PRO A 525 11.37 2.05 10.33
N ARG A 526 10.81 3.26 10.17
CA ARG A 526 9.72 3.58 9.24
C ARG A 526 10.22 4.19 7.93
N LEU A 527 11.52 4.41 7.76
CA LEU A 527 12.06 4.91 6.49
C LEU A 527 12.07 3.79 5.46
N SER A 528 11.60 4.11 4.25
CA SER A 528 11.64 3.22 3.10
C SER A 528 12.96 3.32 2.36
N TRP A 529 13.45 2.18 1.89
CA TRP A 529 14.69 2.07 1.14
C TRP A 529 14.39 2.11 -0.35
N VAL A 530 15.01 3.04 -1.06
CA VAL A 530 14.89 3.19 -2.50
C VAL A 530 16.27 3.48 -3.08
N GLN A 531 16.61 2.82 -4.18
CA GLN A 531 17.88 3.03 -4.88
C GLN A 531 17.69 3.78 -6.21
N GLY A 532 16.55 3.60 -6.88
CA GLY A 532 16.22 4.29 -8.12
C GLY A 532 14.73 4.58 -8.21
N ASN A 533 14.37 5.47 -9.13
CA ASN A 533 13.00 5.84 -9.44
C ASN A 533 12.93 6.43 -10.86
N HIS A 534 11.77 6.97 -11.22
CA HIS A 534 11.51 7.60 -12.50
C HIS A 534 12.09 9.02 -12.69
N ASP A 535 12.76 9.62 -11.69
CA ASP A 535 13.27 11.01 -11.75
C ASP A 535 14.79 11.11 -11.83
N ARG A 536 15.49 10.00 -11.60
CA ARG A 536 16.95 9.97 -11.57
C ARG A 536 17.48 8.88 -12.51
N PRO A 537 18.70 9.05 -13.07
CA PRO A 537 19.38 8.01 -13.84
C PRO A 537 19.32 6.67 -13.09
N ARG A 538 19.09 5.54 -13.76
CA ARG A 538 18.94 4.22 -13.11
C ARG A 538 20.10 3.92 -12.17
N ALA A 539 19.81 3.24 -11.05
CA ALA A 539 20.81 2.95 -10.02
C ALA A 539 22.05 2.22 -10.58
N ALA A 540 21.83 1.24 -11.46
CA ALA A 540 22.92 0.54 -12.14
C ALA A 540 23.81 1.48 -12.98
N SER A 541 23.25 2.52 -13.63
CA SER A 541 24.06 3.54 -14.31
C SER A 541 24.94 4.28 -13.32
N ARG A 542 24.33 4.80 -12.23
CA ARG A 542 25.01 5.64 -11.24
C ARG A 542 26.09 4.89 -10.47
N TYR A 543 25.89 3.59 -10.25
CA TYR A 543 26.80 2.75 -9.47
C TYR A 543 27.92 2.09 -10.30
N GLY A 544 28.05 2.40 -11.58
CA GLY A 544 29.21 1.99 -12.39
C GLY A 544 28.89 1.43 -13.78
N GLY A 545 27.61 1.35 -14.14
CA GLY A 545 27.14 0.87 -15.44
C GLY A 545 27.27 -0.64 -15.63
N GLY A 546 26.50 -1.16 -16.59
CA GLY A 546 26.48 -2.57 -17.00
C GLY A 546 26.43 -3.56 -15.84
N THR A 547 27.20 -4.63 -15.96
CA THR A 547 27.28 -5.71 -14.96
C THR A 547 27.81 -5.23 -13.61
N LEU A 548 28.76 -4.28 -13.59
CA LEU A 548 29.32 -3.77 -12.33
C LEU A 548 28.27 -2.99 -11.53
N GLY A 549 27.53 -2.12 -12.20
CA GLY A 549 26.40 -1.38 -11.62
C GLY A 549 25.32 -2.30 -11.08
N ALA A 550 24.94 -3.33 -11.85
CA ALA A 550 23.95 -4.33 -11.41
C ALA A 550 24.42 -5.12 -10.18
N ARG A 551 25.70 -5.53 -10.12
CA ARG A 551 26.28 -6.20 -8.94
C ARG A 551 26.25 -5.31 -7.71
N ARG A 552 26.66 -4.04 -7.84
CA ARG A 552 26.67 -3.05 -6.76
C ARG A 552 25.26 -2.74 -6.25
N TRP A 553 24.29 -2.55 -7.13
CA TRP A 553 22.87 -2.40 -6.77
C TRP A 553 22.35 -3.62 -6.00
N THR A 554 22.65 -4.82 -6.50
CA THR A 554 22.20 -6.07 -5.87
C THR A 554 22.78 -6.23 -4.46
N ALA A 555 24.06 -5.87 -4.26
CA ALA A 555 24.68 -5.91 -2.94
C ALA A 555 23.96 -5.01 -1.92
N LEU A 556 23.54 -3.82 -2.35
CA LEU A 556 22.73 -2.93 -1.52
C LEU A 556 21.31 -3.45 -1.33
N GLU A 557 20.69 -4.05 -2.35
CA GLU A 557 19.33 -4.57 -2.24
C GLU A 557 19.24 -5.71 -1.22
N VAL A 558 20.27 -6.56 -1.14
CA VAL A 558 20.36 -7.58 -0.08
C VAL A 558 20.43 -6.94 1.31
N LEU A 559 21.17 -5.83 1.47
CA LEU A 559 21.21 -5.10 2.73
C LEU A 559 19.86 -4.47 3.07
N THR A 560 19.26 -3.72 2.14
CA THR A 560 18.05 -2.92 2.40
C THR A 560 16.80 -3.77 2.50
N ALA A 561 16.69 -4.88 1.77
CA ALA A 561 15.55 -5.77 1.85
C ALA A 561 15.34 -6.36 3.26
N PHE A 562 16.39 -6.51 4.05
CA PHE A 562 16.30 -7.04 5.42
C PHE A 562 16.35 -5.98 6.53
N LEU A 563 16.58 -4.70 6.19
CA LEU A 563 16.46 -3.60 7.14
C LEU A 563 14.97 -3.37 7.52
N PRO A 564 14.67 -2.74 8.67
CA PRO A 564 13.32 -2.27 8.97
C PRO A 564 12.86 -1.25 7.93
N GLY A 565 11.57 -1.28 7.60
CA GLY A 565 10.97 -0.41 6.58
C GLY A 565 10.67 -1.17 5.28
N THR A 566 10.00 -0.49 4.36
CA THR A 566 9.66 -1.03 3.04
C THR A 566 10.88 -0.90 2.11
N SER A 567 11.25 -1.96 1.40
CA SER A 567 12.23 -1.88 0.29
C SER A 567 11.50 -1.67 -1.02
N TRP A 568 12.01 -0.81 -1.90
CA TRP A 568 11.37 -0.47 -3.18
C TRP A 568 12.30 -0.73 -4.35
N ILE A 569 11.76 -1.44 -5.35
CA ILE A 569 12.42 -1.74 -6.62
C ILE A 569 11.75 -0.92 -7.71
N TYR A 570 12.52 -0.15 -8.48
CA TYR A 570 12.02 0.54 -9.67
C TYR A 570 12.03 -0.37 -10.89
N GLN A 571 11.04 -0.23 -11.78
CA GLN A 571 10.90 -1.12 -12.94
C GLN A 571 12.19 -1.28 -13.76
N GLY A 572 12.64 -2.52 -13.93
CA GLY A 572 13.86 -2.88 -14.66
C GLY A 572 15.13 -2.93 -13.80
N GLU A 573 15.09 -2.49 -12.54
CA GLU A 573 16.21 -2.74 -11.61
C GLU A 573 16.41 -4.24 -11.36
N GLU A 574 15.33 -5.03 -11.32
CA GLU A 574 15.38 -6.49 -11.22
C GLU A 574 16.09 -7.16 -12.40
N LEU A 575 16.16 -6.47 -13.54
CA LEU A 575 16.85 -6.90 -14.75
C LEU A 575 18.29 -6.35 -14.82
N GLY A 576 18.68 -5.49 -13.88
CA GLY A 576 19.96 -4.80 -13.90
C GLY A 576 20.07 -3.73 -14.99
N LEU A 577 18.96 -3.13 -15.42
CA LEU A 577 18.98 -2.14 -16.51
C LEU A 577 19.74 -0.87 -16.09
N VAL A 578 20.63 -0.43 -16.98
CA VAL A 578 21.15 0.95 -17.02
C VAL A 578 20.19 1.87 -17.77
N ASP A 579 20.44 3.17 -17.81
CA ASP A 579 19.63 4.12 -18.59
C ASP A 579 19.55 3.71 -20.05
N GLY A 580 18.36 3.88 -20.61
CA GLY A 580 18.18 3.75 -22.03
C GLY A 580 18.76 4.95 -22.76
N THR A 581 19.27 4.71 -23.97
CA THR A 581 19.72 5.79 -24.85
C THR A 581 18.51 6.43 -25.53
N VAL A 582 18.30 7.72 -25.28
CA VAL A 582 17.25 8.52 -25.94
C VAL A 582 17.93 9.49 -26.90
N PRO A 583 17.79 9.32 -28.23
CA PRO A 583 18.40 10.22 -29.19
C PRO A 583 17.90 11.66 -29.06
N ALA A 584 18.76 12.63 -29.39
CA ALA A 584 18.38 14.03 -29.42
C ALA A 584 17.15 14.27 -30.30
N GLY A 585 16.19 15.05 -29.81
CA GLY A 585 14.92 15.33 -30.47
C GLY A 585 13.85 14.22 -30.33
N GLN A 586 14.15 13.12 -29.61
CA GLN A 586 13.18 12.05 -29.30
C GLN A 586 12.90 11.93 -27.79
N GLY A 587 13.43 12.86 -26.99
CA GLY A 587 13.06 13.01 -25.58
C GLY A 587 11.68 13.63 -25.44
N ALA A 588 11.00 13.26 -24.35
CA ALA A 588 9.68 13.76 -24.00
C ALA A 588 9.72 14.61 -22.72
N ASP A 589 10.75 14.45 -21.88
CA ASP A 589 10.86 15.18 -20.62
C ASP A 589 11.06 16.70 -20.85
N PRO A 590 10.16 17.54 -20.31
CA PRO A 590 10.31 18.99 -20.37
C PRO A 590 11.65 19.50 -19.82
N LEU A 591 12.17 18.86 -18.77
CA LEU A 591 13.49 19.20 -18.22
C LEU A 591 14.61 18.95 -19.23
N GLY A 592 14.52 17.84 -19.97
CA GLY A 592 15.48 17.47 -21.01
C GLY A 592 15.43 18.40 -22.22
N ALA A 593 14.25 18.95 -22.53
CA ALA A 593 14.10 19.92 -23.62
C ALA A 593 14.84 21.25 -23.33
N ALA A 594 14.82 21.70 -22.07
CA ALA A 594 15.57 22.88 -21.63
C ALA A 594 17.07 22.57 -21.41
N GLU A 595 17.37 21.44 -20.76
CA GLU A 595 18.71 21.02 -20.39
C GLU A 595 18.89 19.51 -20.62
N PRO A 596 19.43 19.07 -21.79
CA PRO A 596 19.50 17.65 -22.15
C PRO A 596 20.18 16.75 -21.11
N ALA A 597 21.18 17.27 -20.39
CA ALA A 597 21.89 16.55 -19.33
C ALA A 597 21.03 16.24 -18.09
N ARG A 598 19.87 16.89 -17.95
CA ARG A 598 18.92 16.70 -16.84
C ARG A 598 17.68 15.90 -17.23
N SER A 599 17.61 15.41 -18.46
CA SER A 599 16.49 14.58 -18.91
C SER A 599 16.35 13.32 -18.04
N ARG A 600 15.13 13.05 -17.63
CA ARG A 600 14.69 11.84 -16.93
C ARG A 600 14.33 10.72 -17.92
N ASP A 601 14.30 10.98 -19.22
CA ASP A 601 13.83 10.03 -20.24
C ASP A 601 14.63 8.74 -20.28
N GLY A 602 15.94 8.78 -19.99
CA GLY A 602 16.80 7.60 -19.96
C GLY A 602 16.31 6.53 -18.97
N ALA A 603 15.82 6.96 -17.80
CA ALA A 603 15.24 6.08 -16.78
C ALA A 603 13.80 5.65 -17.11
N ARG A 604 13.13 6.37 -18.02
CA ARG A 604 11.72 6.18 -18.42
C ARG A 604 11.56 5.42 -19.73
N THR A 605 12.63 4.92 -20.34
CA THR A 605 12.53 4.07 -21.55
C THR A 605 11.67 2.81 -21.30
N PRO A 606 10.93 2.30 -22.31
CA PRO A 606 10.02 1.16 -22.16
C PRO A 606 10.67 -0.12 -21.61
N MET A 607 9.89 -0.90 -20.84
CA MET A 607 10.32 -2.20 -20.31
C MET A 607 10.53 -3.24 -21.42
N PRO A 608 11.68 -3.94 -21.45
CA PRO A 608 11.92 -5.01 -22.41
C PRO A 608 11.32 -6.34 -21.93
N TRP A 609 10.17 -6.74 -22.46
CA TRP A 609 9.49 -7.99 -22.06
C TRP A 609 9.97 -9.22 -22.83
N SER A 610 10.08 -9.13 -24.15
CA SER A 610 10.42 -10.27 -25.03
C SER A 610 11.20 -9.81 -26.27
N PRO A 611 12.09 -10.64 -26.83
CA PRO A 611 12.77 -10.30 -28.08
C PRO A 611 11.78 -10.07 -29.24
N GLY A 612 12.14 -9.15 -30.15
CA GLY A 612 11.34 -8.85 -31.34
C GLY A 612 10.90 -7.39 -31.41
N PRO A 613 9.91 -7.07 -32.28
CA PRO A 613 9.40 -5.71 -32.43
C PRO A 613 8.91 -5.12 -31.11
N GLY A 614 9.29 -3.86 -30.84
CA GLY A 614 8.92 -3.14 -29.61
C GLY A 614 9.38 -3.81 -28.31
N LEU A 615 10.26 -4.81 -28.38
CA LEU A 615 10.71 -5.64 -27.25
C LEU A 615 9.56 -6.18 -26.38
N GLY A 616 8.41 -6.45 -26.98
CA GLY A 616 7.21 -6.92 -26.28
C GLY A 616 6.50 -5.88 -25.41
N PHE A 617 6.96 -4.62 -25.40
CA PHE A 617 6.29 -3.52 -24.70
C PHE A 617 5.01 -3.06 -25.42
N THR A 618 5.06 -2.91 -26.73
CA THR A 618 3.93 -2.45 -27.55
C THR A 618 3.88 -3.20 -28.88
N ARG A 619 2.69 -3.26 -29.48
CA ARG A 619 2.48 -3.65 -30.90
C ARG A 619 2.52 -2.45 -31.84
N GLY A 620 2.39 -1.22 -31.31
CA GLY A 620 2.44 0.04 -32.02
C GLY A 620 3.83 0.65 -32.03
N ARG A 621 3.89 1.99 -32.01
CA ARG A 621 5.14 2.75 -31.91
C ARG A 621 5.26 3.29 -30.48
N PRO A 622 6.31 2.95 -29.72
CA PRO A 622 6.41 3.38 -28.34
C PRO A 622 6.59 4.90 -28.25
N TRP A 623 6.04 5.49 -27.19
CA TRP A 623 6.06 6.94 -26.93
C TRP A 623 7.49 7.47 -26.70
N LEU A 624 8.35 6.63 -26.09
CA LEU A 624 9.80 6.81 -26.05
C LEU A 624 10.50 5.69 -26.83
N PRO A 625 11.71 5.93 -27.37
CA PRO A 625 12.53 4.89 -27.97
C PRO A 625 12.78 3.74 -27.00
N ASP A 626 13.03 2.54 -27.53
CA ASP A 626 13.32 1.34 -26.74
C ASP A 626 14.56 1.44 -25.84
N GLY A 627 15.33 2.52 -25.95
CA GLY A 627 16.50 2.79 -25.13
C GLY A 627 17.77 2.08 -25.60
N GLY A 628 17.80 1.52 -26.80
CA GLY A 628 18.95 0.75 -27.30
C GLY A 628 19.12 -0.60 -26.60
N ARG A 629 18.01 -1.14 -26.05
CA ARG A 629 17.97 -2.43 -25.36
C ARG A 629 18.16 -3.57 -26.36
N VAL A 630 18.78 -4.65 -25.88
CA VAL A 630 19.05 -5.85 -26.67
C VAL A 630 18.21 -7.04 -26.17
N PRO A 631 18.06 -8.12 -26.96
CA PRO A 631 17.30 -9.29 -26.52
C PRO A 631 17.71 -9.85 -25.15
N ALA A 632 19.00 -9.76 -24.77
CA ALA A 632 19.50 -10.20 -23.47
C ALA A 632 18.95 -9.39 -22.28
N ASP A 633 18.49 -8.15 -22.52
CA ASP A 633 17.88 -7.30 -21.49
C ASP A 633 16.43 -7.73 -21.18
N THR A 634 15.82 -8.55 -22.05
CA THR A 634 14.40 -8.87 -21.95
C THR A 634 14.07 -9.82 -20.80
N VAL A 635 12.92 -9.61 -20.17
CA VAL A 635 12.38 -10.50 -19.12
C VAL A 635 12.33 -11.95 -19.59
N GLU A 636 11.89 -12.21 -20.83
CA GLU A 636 11.83 -13.57 -21.39
C GLU A 636 13.20 -14.25 -21.45
N VAL A 637 14.25 -13.54 -21.90
CA VAL A 637 15.59 -14.12 -21.98
C VAL A 637 16.19 -14.30 -20.59
N GLN A 638 16.08 -13.30 -19.70
CA GLN A 638 16.58 -13.42 -18.32
C GLN A 638 15.84 -14.48 -17.50
N ASN A 639 14.56 -14.78 -17.80
CA ASN A 639 13.84 -15.89 -17.18
C ASN A 639 14.51 -17.25 -17.41
N ARG A 640 15.28 -17.39 -18.50
CA ARG A 640 15.99 -18.63 -18.86
C ARG A 640 17.42 -18.66 -18.31
N ASP A 641 17.93 -17.53 -17.80
CA ASP A 641 19.26 -17.43 -17.21
C ASP A 641 19.19 -17.53 -15.68
N ALA A 642 19.52 -18.71 -15.16
CA ALA A 642 19.56 -18.97 -13.72
C ALA A 642 20.66 -18.20 -12.96
N THR A 643 21.57 -17.54 -13.67
CA THR A 643 22.70 -16.78 -13.11
C THR A 643 22.54 -15.26 -13.24
N GLY A 644 21.52 -14.80 -13.97
CA GLY A 644 21.25 -13.38 -14.21
C GLY A 644 20.64 -12.66 -13.00
N THR A 645 20.58 -11.33 -13.10
CA THR A 645 20.04 -10.44 -12.05
C THR A 645 18.61 -10.81 -11.66
N LEU A 646 17.75 -11.10 -12.63
CA LEU A 646 16.35 -11.46 -12.39
C LEU A 646 16.21 -12.73 -11.52
N ALA A 647 17.00 -13.76 -11.81
CA ALA A 647 17.02 -15.01 -11.04
C ALA A 647 17.52 -14.77 -9.61
N LEU A 648 18.53 -13.91 -9.44
CA LEU A 648 19.07 -13.52 -8.14
C LEU A 648 18.01 -12.78 -7.31
N VAL A 649 17.36 -11.76 -7.86
CA VAL A 649 16.34 -10.97 -7.15
C VAL A 649 15.16 -11.86 -6.71
N ARG A 650 14.68 -12.75 -7.60
CA ARG A 650 13.66 -13.75 -7.22
C ARG A 650 14.11 -14.65 -6.08
N ARG A 651 15.36 -15.12 -6.11
CA ARG A 651 15.93 -15.95 -5.04
C ARG A 651 16.00 -15.16 -3.73
N LEU A 652 16.41 -13.90 -3.76
CA LEU A 652 16.48 -13.01 -2.60
C LEU A 652 15.10 -12.87 -1.96
N LEU A 653 14.11 -12.45 -2.73
CA LEU A 653 12.75 -12.20 -2.24
C LEU A 653 12.06 -13.49 -1.78
N SER A 654 12.31 -14.61 -2.46
CA SER A 654 11.83 -15.94 -2.04
C SER A 654 12.45 -16.38 -0.71
N VAL A 655 13.77 -16.26 -0.54
CA VAL A 655 14.45 -16.57 0.74
C VAL A 655 13.89 -15.68 1.84
N ARG A 656 13.82 -14.37 1.60
CA ARG A 656 13.28 -13.39 2.55
C ARG A 656 11.87 -13.77 3.01
N ARG A 657 10.96 -14.03 2.08
CA ARG A 657 9.58 -14.44 2.38
C ARG A 657 9.54 -15.67 3.28
N ARG A 658 10.34 -16.70 3.00
CA ARG A 658 10.41 -17.92 3.82
C ARG A 658 10.93 -17.66 5.24
N LEU A 659 11.95 -16.81 5.38
CA LEU A 659 12.51 -16.45 6.69
C LEU A 659 11.48 -15.68 7.52
N LEU A 660 10.81 -14.69 6.92
CA LEU A 660 9.82 -13.86 7.60
C LEU A 660 8.51 -14.61 7.93
N ALA A 661 8.16 -15.64 7.17
CA ALA A 661 6.97 -16.47 7.44
C ALA A 661 7.07 -17.26 8.76
N THR A 662 8.29 -17.56 9.22
CA THR A 662 8.51 -18.36 10.44
C THR A 662 8.95 -17.52 11.63
N THR A 663 9.67 -16.43 11.38
CA THR A 663 10.19 -15.55 12.44
C THR A 663 10.01 -14.09 12.04
N PRO A 664 9.02 -13.39 12.61
CA PRO A 664 8.94 -11.94 12.51
C PRO A 664 10.24 -11.31 13.03
N LEU A 665 10.84 -10.39 12.28
CA LEU A 665 12.06 -9.73 12.71
C LEU A 665 11.75 -8.63 13.75
N PRO A 666 12.67 -8.24 14.62
CA PRO A 666 12.54 -7.04 15.45
C PRO A 666 12.83 -5.77 14.64
N SER A 667 12.53 -4.58 15.18
CA SER A 667 12.88 -3.32 14.50
C SER A 667 14.31 -2.90 14.87
N GLU A 668 14.79 -3.39 16.00
CA GLU A 668 16.12 -3.18 16.53
C GLU A 668 17.18 -3.87 15.68
N LEU A 669 18.30 -3.16 15.50
CA LEU A 669 19.48 -3.62 14.78
C LEU A 669 20.68 -3.65 15.70
N THR A 670 21.57 -4.62 15.50
CA THR A 670 22.91 -4.62 16.07
C THR A 670 23.92 -4.53 14.94
N TRP A 671 24.58 -3.38 14.79
CA TRP A 671 25.65 -3.21 13.81
C TRP A 671 26.85 -4.08 14.17
N ILE A 672 27.46 -4.69 13.17
CA ILE A 672 28.70 -5.44 13.31
C ILE A 672 29.80 -4.55 12.73
N ASP A 673 30.74 -4.15 13.58
CA ASP A 673 31.88 -3.37 13.13
C ASP A 673 32.92 -4.27 12.46
N THR A 674 33.34 -3.86 11.28
CA THR A 674 34.29 -4.57 10.43
C THR A 674 35.47 -3.66 10.14
N ALA A 675 36.67 -4.22 10.06
CA ALA A 675 37.88 -3.47 9.70
C ALA A 675 37.99 -3.19 8.19
N SER A 676 37.08 -3.72 7.38
CA SER A 676 37.01 -3.61 5.92
C SER A 676 35.78 -2.80 5.46
N ASP A 677 35.65 -2.59 4.15
CA ASP A 677 34.47 -2.00 3.51
C ASP A 677 33.21 -2.90 3.51
N VAL A 678 33.14 -3.83 4.45
CA VAL A 678 31.94 -4.62 4.69
C VAL A 678 30.95 -3.78 5.49
N LEU A 679 29.68 -3.82 5.11
CA LEU A 679 28.57 -3.38 5.97
C LEU A 679 27.82 -4.61 6.44
N ALA A 680 27.72 -4.79 7.75
CA ALA A 680 27.03 -5.92 8.35
C ALA A 680 26.20 -5.52 9.56
N TYR A 681 25.08 -6.20 9.75
CA TYR A 681 24.21 -6.05 10.92
C TYR A 681 23.51 -7.36 11.27
N ARG A 682 23.09 -7.48 12.53
CA ARG A 682 22.14 -8.49 13.01
C ARG A 682 20.77 -7.87 13.21
N ARG A 683 19.73 -8.58 12.78
CA ARG A 683 18.32 -8.28 13.04
C ARG A 683 17.62 -9.57 13.46
N GLY A 684 17.33 -9.70 14.75
CA GLY A 684 16.83 -10.97 15.30
C GLY A 684 17.81 -12.12 15.03
N PRO A 685 17.36 -13.27 14.46
CA PRO A 685 18.22 -14.43 14.18
C PRO A 685 19.03 -14.31 12.87
N LEU A 686 18.91 -13.17 12.16
CA LEU A 686 19.55 -12.99 10.86
C LEU A 686 20.77 -12.09 10.99
N THR A 687 21.87 -12.48 10.33
CA THR A 687 23.02 -11.62 10.06
C THR A 687 23.06 -11.34 8.57
N VAL A 688 23.07 -10.06 8.19
CA VAL A 688 23.12 -9.62 6.79
C VAL A 688 24.41 -8.85 6.59
N ALA A 689 25.14 -9.16 5.51
CA ALA A 689 26.40 -8.50 5.20
C ALA A 689 26.59 -8.32 3.70
N ALA A 690 27.22 -7.20 3.30
CA ALA A 690 27.70 -7.00 1.94
C ALA A 690 29.10 -6.38 1.97
N ASN A 691 29.99 -6.87 1.11
CA ASN A 691 31.27 -6.24 0.86
C ASN A 691 31.09 -5.11 -0.16
N LEU A 692 31.18 -3.85 0.28
CA LEU A 692 31.04 -2.70 -0.61
C LEU A 692 32.37 -2.34 -1.30
N GLY A 693 33.48 -2.94 -0.90
CA GLY A 693 34.82 -2.65 -1.42
C GLY A 693 35.20 -3.44 -2.67
N GLU A 694 36.34 -3.06 -3.25
CA GLU A 694 36.89 -3.70 -4.46
C GLU A 694 37.82 -4.88 -4.16
N HIS A 695 38.02 -5.17 -2.87
CA HIS A 695 38.92 -6.22 -2.40
C HIS A 695 38.17 -7.26 -1.56
N PRO A 696 38.56 -8.54 -1.61
CA PRO A 696 37.99 -9.56 -0.74
C PRO A 696 38.19 -9.21 0.75
N ALA A 697 37.22 -9.60 1.59
CA ALA A 697 37.24 -9.32 3.02
C ALA A 697 36.83 -10.54 3.85
N GLU A 698 37.42 -10.70 5.04
CA GLU A 698 37.09 -11.77 6.00
C GLU A 698 36.40 -11.19 7.25
N PRO A 699 35.12 -10.79 7.16
CA PRO A 699 34.41 -10.22 8.31
C PRO A 699 34.11 -11.31 9.37
N PRO A 700 34.07 -10.94 10.67
CA PRO A 700 33.82 -11.86 11.79
C PRO A 700 32.33 -12.23 11.89
N LEU A 701 31.76 -12.76 10.82
CA LEU A 701 30.37 -13.18 10.75
C LEU A 701 30.20 -14.57 11.38
N ASN A 702 29.00 -14.92 11.80
CA ASN A 702 28.66 -16.25 12.31
C ASN A 702 27.29 -16.66 11.78
N GLY A 703 27.00 -17.97 11.79
CA GLY A 703 25.75 -18.53 11.30
C GLY A 703 25.88 -19.33 10.00
N ARG A 704 24.80 -20.00 9.64
CA ARG A 704 24.66 -20.79 8.41
C ARG A 704 24.13 -19.90 7.28
N PRO A 705 24.68 -19.94 6.06
CA PRO A 705 24.18 -19.10 4.99
C PRO A 705 22.86 -19.65 4.44
N VAL A 706 21.95 -18.73 4.18
CA VAL A 706 20.61 -18.98 3.61
C VAL A 706 20.42 -18.23 2.29
N PHE A 707 21.25 -17.23 2.03
CA PHE A 707 21.36 -16.53 0.75
C PHE A 707 22.80 -16.08 0.50
N ASP A 708 23.20 -16.13 -0.76
CA ASP A 708 24.46 -15.61 -1.28
C ASP A 708 24.19 -15.04 -2.68
N THR A 709 24.77 -13.88 -3.00
CA THR A 709 24.73 -13.31 -4.35
C THR A 709 25.57 -14.13 -5.33
N GLU A 710 26.69 -14.70 -4.87
CA GLU A 710 27.49 -15.62 -5.67
C GLU A 710 26.78 -16.99 -5.72
N THR A 711 26.73 -17.61 -6.90
CA THR A 711 25.90 -18.80 -7.20
C THR A 711 26.44 -20.12 -6.63
N GLY A 712 27.09 -20.08 -5.46
CA GLY A 712 27.54 -21.26 -4.72
C GLY A 712 26.42 -21.96 -3.93
N ASP A 713 26.70 -23.18 -3.45
CA ASP A 713 25.85 -23.85 -2.47
C ASP A 713 25.74 -22.96 -1.22
N PRO A 714 24.57 -22.34 -0.92
CA PRO A 714 24.44 -21.43 0.21
C PRO A 714 24.67 -22.14 1.54
N ARG A 715 24.71 -23.48 1.60
CA ARG A 715 25.05 -24.20 2.83
C ARG A 715 26.54 -24.08 3.18
N LYS A 716 27.40 -23.67 2.25
CA LYS A 716 28.82 -23.43 2.50
C LYS A 716 29.03 -21.97 2.83
N ARG A 717 29.42 -21.69 4.08
CA ARG A 717 29.82 -20.34 4.47
C ARG A 717 31.14 -19.97 3.78
N PRO A 718 31.21 -18.88 3.01
CA PRO A 718 32.49 -18.39 2.52
C PRO A 718 33.30 -17.82 3.71
N ALA A 719 34.58 -18.21 3.78
CA ALA A 719 35.51 -17.59 4.72
C ALA A 719 35.81 -16.12 4.32
N VAL A 720 35.68 -15.82 3.04
CA VAL A 720 36.01 -14.53 2.40
C VAL A 720 34.81 -14.05 1.59
N LEU A 721 34.35 -12.82 1.81
CA LEU A 721 33.41 -12.13 0.93
C LEU A 721 34.17 -11.49 -0.23
N LEU A 722 33.83 -11.87 -1.46
CA LEU A 722 34.35 -11.26 -2.68
C LEU A 722 33.85 -9.81 -2.84
N PRO A 723 34.48 -9.00 -3.72
CA PRO A 723 34.02 -7.64 -4.02
C PRO A 723 32.55 -7.64 -4.44
N TYR A 724 31.74 -6.79 -3.80
CA TYR A 724 30.29 -6.63 -4.06
C TYR A 724 29.45 -7.89 -3.82
N GLN A 725 29.98 -8.89 -3.11
CA GLN A 725 29.21 -10.04 -2.66
C GLN A 725 28.40 -9.67 -1.41
N ALA A 726 27.15 -10.14 -1.36
CA ALA A 726 26.29 -10.02 -0.20
C ALA A 726 25.72 -11.38 0.22
N ILE A 727 25.58 -11.58 1.53
CA ILE A 727 25.13 -12.82 2.13
C ILE A 727 24.10 -12.57 3.24
N VAL A 728 23.23 -13.55 3.44
CA VAL A 728 22.33 -13.62 4.61
C VAL A 728 22.64 -14.92 5.33
N LEU A 729 22.91 -14.81 6.62
CA LEU A 729 23.17 -15.91 7.54
C LEU A 729 22.04 -16.01 8.57
N THR A 730 21.81 -17.21 9.07
CA THR A 730 20.91 -17.46 10.21
C THR A 730 21.64 -18.19 11.34
N ASP A 731 21.27 -17.88 12.58
CA ASP A 731 21.75 -18.58 13.77
C ASP A 731 21.06 -19.95 13.98
N GLN A 732 20.06 -20.30 13.17
CA GLN A 732 19.27 -21.54 13.24
C GLN A 732 19.82 -22.71 12.42
#